data_AF-A0A0R1ZZP2-F1
#
_entry.id   AF-A0A0R1ZZP2-F1
#
_cell.length_a   1.000
_cell.length_b   1.000
_cell.length_c   1.000
_cell.angle_alpha   90.00
_cell.angle_beta   90.00
_cell.angle_gamma   90.00
#
_symmetry.space_group_name_H-M   'P 1'
#
loop_
_entity.id
_entity.type
_entity.pdbx_description
1 polymer ?
#
loop_
_entity_poly.entity_id
_entity_poly.type
_entity_poly.pdbx_seq_one_letter_code
_entity_poly.pdbx_strand_id
1 'polypeptide(L)'
;MHKWRRGLMVLMLVATVSIFCAAGARTLSATNSAPTYTTDAKGTYPAASWQIPHQDTVINAQGDDGQRPDGVTSWAGDPDDRTHSYRQFGNSTQGAYAVRKFARETKTPGRYDVYLNVRGGTTTTTTIEPLDIVFVIDVSGSMEEIKPGTQLQHINSAYRGQNGDYWWRDADDDDVMYRDSNNQRVSMEAFINADKTVLMRNKADHNEFFTRKKVFLGYHYYSTANPGFVADTSGYWDWQTKAQAMRVGLHEFMTQLNTLNAEQKAALHVGAVTFSEPTYATNGKSVALGAVSNAQTAAIDNLVNMDFSGATFTQSGMLDGEQMLNGGRPAARKMMIVLSDGVPTYSYHVTGAQMASGRIFGTDFNYRAVEGLANTAAFSGRTHPHAHNLPERANEYNVNGLTIASTWPATLGTARTIQGNVDVRALGIQLQPDPMADMSVDDVAARFRLVASTDANGKREFERAESPADITAYLLEQAKLVEQELTADVIVDGQVHDPLGTQFKMVSDQCDVTTYGGAQDPRVQLGAAGLTVTGINLGAGQEVRLHYQVQLQTQTPDFKTNYWYQLNGPTTLTPVGADPDTSVNFGVPSARAPARELEIDKHWQVPQNAELPASLLFTVQRRTKASVDPDWVGQVTLTNQDAEDDDYWEHEYFAATGTDGAALAMPAYDDNGQKLRYFVTAEQAPGYAVDIDNDIDWLTSEDDEAAVTNTQYAVTVRKYATGHRELLSGAQFTLRHLDNWQDTGTPVKLNAAVVPGKYSITETVAPPGYAVDKTPHYFRLTAAGQWQTRTGTPISDGIQQKGNGYASGFALTSPTNLVLVVNDEPAPAAVMPHTGGPGNPWWAPLVVFVLGGFAVLVMLQVKHAGRWRE
;
A
#
# COMPACT_ATOMS: atom_id res chain seq x y z
N MET A 1 -10.19 -75.08 0.82
CA MET A 1 -9.08 -76.08 0.67
C MET A 1 -8.00 -75.76 1.72
N HIS A 2 -6.77 -76.31 1.61
CA HIS A 2 -5.66 -76.26 2.59
C HIS A 2 -5.53 -74.93 3.40
N LYS A 3 -5.40 -74.95 4.75
CA LYS A 3 -4.20 -75.32 5.58
C LYS A 3 -2.98 -74.45 5.20
N TRP A 4 -2.18 -73.88 6.11
CA TRP A 4 -1.89 -74.13 7.54
C TRP A 4 -2.18 -72.85 8.39
N ARG A 5 -2.37 -72.79 9.71
CA ARG A 5 -2.29 -73.67 10.91
C ARG A 5 -0.94 -73.86 11.66
N ARG A 6 -0.84 -73.17 12.82
CA ARG A 6 0.05 -73.38 14.00
C ARG A 6 1.53 -72.92 13.85
N GLY A 7 2.20 -72.46 14.91
CA GLY A 7 1.80 -72.25 16.33
C GLY A 7 2.82 -71.32 17.04
N LEU A 8 2.57 -70.66 18.19
CA LEU A 8 1.78 -70.93 19.42
C LEU A 8 2.75 -71.14 20.60
N MET A 9 2.80 -70.18 21.54
CA MET A 9 3.01 -70.33 23.02
C MET A 9 3.33 -68.94 23.65
N VAL A 10 2.99 -68.59 24.91
CA VAL A 10 1.93 -69.07 25.86
C VAL A 10 1.85 -68.15 27.11
N LEU A 11 0.65 -67.91 27.67
CA LEU A 11 0.33 -67.40 29.05
C LEU A 11 0.90 -66.02 29.50
N MET A 12 0.40 -65.30 30.53
CA MET A 12 -0.91 -65.15 31.23
C MET A 12 -0.89 -63.72 31.88
N LEU A 13 -1.98 -62.93 31.96
CA LEU A 13 -3.07 -62.96 32.97
C LEU A 13 -2.51 -62.82 34.42
N VAL A 14 -2.93 -61.93 35.33
CA VAL A 14 -4.14 -61.10 35.64
C VAL A 14 -3.63 -59.68 36.06
N ALA A 15 -4.30 -58.51 36.07
CA ALA A 15 -5.69 -58.04 36.33
C ALA A 15 -6.08 -56.89 35.32
N THR A 16 -7.21 -56.16 35.25
CA THR A 16 -8.37 -55.67 36.06
C THR A 16 -8.13 -54.48 37.02
N VAL A 17 -8.92 -53.40 37.04
CA VAL A 17 -10.02 -52.89 36.17
C VAL A 17 -10.23 -51.39 36.48
N SER A 18 -10.58 -50.56 35.48
CA SER A 18 -11.53 -49.43 35.60
C SER A 18 -11.79 -48.76 34.24
N ILE A 19 -12.97 -48.18 34.08
CA ILE A 19 -13.42 -47.48 32.87
C ILE A 19 -13.22 -45.98 33.08
N PHE A 20 -12.68 -45.28 32.08
CA PHE A 20 -12.98 -43.87 31.86
C PHE A 20 -13.25 -43.60 30.38
N CYS A 21 -14.08 -42.61 30.09
CA CYS A 21 -14.55 -42.31 28.75
C CYS A 21 -13.39 -41.92 27.82
N ALA A 22 -13.41 -42.43 26.59
CA ALA A 22 -12.60 -41.91 25.50
C ALA A 22 -13.15 -40.55 25.03
N ALA A 23 -13.03 -39.53 25.87
CA ALA A 23 -13.09 -38.14 25.44
C ALA A 23 -11.91 -37.94 24.48
N GLY A 24 -12.20 -37.88 23.18
CA GLY A 24 -11.17 -37.87 22.16
C GLY A 24 -10.28 -36.64 22.31
N ALA A 25 -9.01 -36.85 22.65
CA ALA A 25 -7.97 -35.85 22.53
C ALA A 25 -7.82 -35.50 21.04
N ARG A 26 -8.61 -34.51 20.59
CA ARG A 26 -8.36 -33.85 19.31
C ARG A 26 -7.03 -33.12 19.44
N THR A 27 -5.97 -33.77 18.98
CA THR A 27 -4.73 -33.09 18.59
C THR A 27 -5.07 -32.16 17.43
N LEU A 28 -5.53 -30.96 17.77
CA LEU A 28 -5.61 -29.82 16.85
C LEU A 28 -4.17 -29.42 16.53
N SER A 29 -3.59 -30.11 15.56
CA SER A 29 -2.50 -29.55 14.77
C SER A 29 -3.17 -28.63 13.76
N ALA A 30 -3.03 -27.32 13.96
CA ALA A 30 -3.42 -26.35 12.95
C ALA A 30 -2.61 -26.66 11.68
N THR A 31 -3.28 -27.13 10.63
CA THR A 31 -2.62 -27.48 9.37
C THR A 31 -2.16 -26.20 8.69
N ASN A 32 -0.84 -26.01 8.59
CA ASN A 32 -0.18 -24.93 7.85
C ASN A 32 -0.45 -25.10 6.33
N SER A 33 -1.67 -24.86 5.90
CA SER A 33 -2.05 -24.81 4.49
C SER A 33 -1.44 -23.57 3.86
N ALA A 34 -0.65 -23.78 2.80
CA ALA A 34 -0.20 -22.68 1.96
C ALA A 34 -1.40 -22.00 1.28
N PRO A 35 -1.31 -20.70 0.94
CA PRO A 35 -2.34 -20.03 0.16
C PRO A 35 -2.54 -20.73 -1.18
N THR A 36 -3.79 -20.82 -1.64
CA THR A 36 -4.12 -21.40 -2.94
C THR A 36 -4.16 -20.32 -4.02
N TYR A 37 -3.71 -20.69 -5.21
CA TYR A 37 -3.67 -19.80 -6.39
C TYR A 37 -4.46 -20.44 -7.53
N THR A 38 -5.18 -19.60 -8.27
CA THR A 38 -5.76 -19.96 -9.57
C THR A 38 -4.70 -19.71 -10.63
N THR A 39 -4.54 -20.65 -11.57
CA THR A 39 -3.72 -20.47 -12.77
C THR A 39 -4.57 -20.83 -13.98
N ASP A 40 -4.92 -19.82 -14.79
CA ASP A 40 -5.74 -19.99 -16.00
C ASP A 40 -5.20 -19.14 -17.18
N ALA A 41 -6.01 -18.91 -18.21
CA ALA A 41 -5.64 -18.08 -19.36
C ALA A 41 -5.33 -16.61 -19.00
N LYS A 42 -5.78 -16.14 -17.83
CA LYS A 42 -5.51 -14.81 -17.27
C LYS A 42 -4.30 -14.81 -16.34
N GLY A 43 -3.55 -15.90 -16.22
CA GLY A 43 -2.33 -15.98 -15.41
C GLY A 43 -2.54 -16.56 -14.02
N THR A 44 -1.62 -16.26 -13.10
CA THR A 44 -1.59 -16.81 -11.74
C THR A 44 -1.90 -15.74 -10.72
N TYR A 45 -2.92 -15.97 -9.88
CA TYR A 45 -3.38 -15.03 -8.86
C TYR A 45 -4.00 -15.76 -7.65
N PRO A 46 -4.11 -15.14 -6.45
CA PRO A 46 -4.70 -15.77 -5.28
C PRO A 46 -6.13 -16.25 -5.52
N ALA A 47 -6.47 -17.47 -5.12
CA ALA A 47 -7.81 -18.04 -5.31
C ALA A 47 -8.84 -17.47 -4.29
N ALA A 48 -8.37 -17.05 -3.12
CA ALA A 48 -9.10 -16.24 -2.16
C ALA A 48 -8.42 -14.86 -2.10
N SER A 49 -9.11 -13.83 -2.58
CA SER A 49 -8.47 -12.58 -3.01
C SER A 49 -9.23 -11.31 -2.64
N TRP A 50 -8.51 -10.19 -2.57
CA TRP A 50 -9.07 -8.86 -2.41
C TRP A 50 -8.35 -7.82 -3.26
N GLN A 51 -9.00 -6.68 -3.48
CA GLN A 51 -8.45 -5.55 -4.24
C GLN A 51 -8.64 -4.22 -3.51
N ILE A 52 -7.73 -3.28 -3.74
CA ILE A 52 -7.86 -1.91 -3.27
C ILE A 52 -8.89 -1.19 -4.16
N PRO A 53 -9.84 -0.41 -3.60
CA PRO A 53 -10.80 0.35 -4.39
C PRO A 53 -10.11 1.20 -5.47
N HIS A 54 -10.58 1.07 -6.71
CA HIS A 54 -10.00 1.74 -7.89
C HIS A 54 -8.57 1.33 -8.27
N GLN A 55 -8.10 0.14 -7.87
CA GLN A 55 -6.90 -0.51 -8.42
C GLN A 55 -7.21 -1.92 -8.91
N ASP A 56 -7.44 -2.09 -10.21
CA ASP A 56 -7.76 -3.37 -10.85
C ASP A 56 -6.53 -4.07 -11.47
N THR A 57 -5.39 -3.38 -11.50
CA THR A 57 -4.07 -3.83 -11.96
C THR A 57 -3.34 -4.71 -10.93
N VAL A 58 -3.78 -4.72 -9.67
CA VAL A 58 -3.23 -5.49 -8.56
C VAL A 58 -4.31 -6.35 -7.89
N ILE A 59 -3.92 -7.52 -7.40
CA ILE A 59 -4.78 -8.44 -6.64
C ILE A 59 -3.98 -9.09 -5.50
N ASN A 60 -4.54 -9.02 -4.30
CA ASN A 60 -3.90 -9.45 -3.06
C ASN A 60 -4.58 -10.72 -2.51
N ALA A 61 -3.85 -11.50 -1.72
CA ALA A 61 -4.40 -12.68 -1.04
C ALA A 61 -5.17 -12.27 0.23
N GLN A 62 -6.28 -12.95 0.51
CA GLN A 62 -7.01 -12.82 1.78
C GLN A 62 -6.18 -13.30 2.98
N GLY A 63 -6.54 -12.81 4.17
CA GLY A 63 -6.11 -13.41 5.42
C GLY A 63 -6.86 -14.72 5.68
N ASP A 64 -6.45 -15.47 6.70
CA ASP A 64 -7.14 -16.68 7.14
C ASP A 64 -6.88 -17.01 8.63
N ASP A 65 -7.73 -17.86 9.18
CA ASP A 65 -7.61 -18.43 10.53
C ASP A 65 -6.76 -19.73 10.59
N GLY A 66 -5.93 -19.98 9.56
CA GLY A 66 -5.24 -21.24 9.35
C GLY A 66 -6.12 -22.38 8.80
N GLN A 67 -7.42 -22.17 8.57
CA GLN A 67 -8.30 -23.11 7.86
C GLN A 67 -9.21 -22.48 6.80
N ARG A 68 -9.57 -21.20 6.92
CA ARG A 68 -10.58 -20.52 6.10
C ARG A 68 -10.18 -19.07 5.82
N PRO A 69 -10.33 -18.60 4.57
CA PRO A 69 -10.16 -17.20 4.23
C PRO A 69 -11.10 -16.28 5.03
N ASP A 70 -10.62 -15.07 5.34
CA ASP A 70 -11.34 -14.04 6.11
C ASP A 70 -12.61 -13.52 5.42
N GLY A 71 -12.74 -13.71 4.10
CA GLY A 71 -13.87 -13.25 3.30
C GLY A 71 -13.86 -11.74 2.99
N VAL A 72 -12.79 -11.02 3.38
CA VAL A 72 -12.62 -9.59 3.09
C VAL A 72 -12.23 -9.44 1.62
N THR A 73 -13.11 -8.92 0.76
CA THR A 73 -12.85 -8.82 -0.69
C THR A 73 -12.37 -7.44 -1.15
N SER A 74 -12.47 -6.39 -0.31
CA SER A 74 -11.86 -5.09 -0.58
C SER A 74 -11.69 -4.27 0.70
N TRP A 75 -10.56 -3.55 0.80
CA TRP A 75 -10.29 -2.53 1.81
C TRP A 75 -9.20 -1.56 1.29
N ALA A 76 -8.94 -0.47 2.01
CA ALA A 76 -8.17 0.67 1.50
C ALA A 76 -6.68 0.42 1.17
N GLY A 77 -6.07 -0.67 1.66
CA GLY A 77 -4.64 -0.95 1.47
C GLY A 77 -3.72 0.01 2.22
N ASP A 78 -4.18 0.53 3.36
CA ASP A 78 -3.38 1.36 4.28
C ASP A 78 -2.25 0.52 4.90
N PRO A 79 -0.97 0.92 4.79
CA PRO A 79 0.16 0.15 5.35
C PRO A 79 0.24 0.20 6.88
N ASP A 80 -0.43 1.13 7.55
CA ASP A 80 -0.54 1.17 9.03
C ASP A 80 -1.79 0.41 9.54
N ASP A 81 -2.59 -0.19 8.65
CA ASP A 81 -3.65 -1.12 9.05
C ASP A 81 -3.09 -2.34 9.79
N ARG A 82 -3.67 -2.66 10.95
CA ARG A 82 -3.27 -3.80 11.78
C ARG A 82 -4.37 -4.86 11.95
N THR A 83 -5.43 -4.84 11.14
CA THR A 83 -6.58 -5.77 11.28
C THR A 83 -6.94 -6.58 10.03
N HIS A 84 -6.73 -6.08 8.82
CA HIS A 84 -7.22 -6.71 7.58
C HIS A 84 -6.17 -7.61 6.92
N SER A 85 -6.62 -8.75 6.38
CA SER A 85 -5.86 -9.66 5.53
C SER A 85 -4.60 -10.29 6.15
N TYR A 86 -4.61 -10.52 7.46
CA TYR A 86 -3.59 -11.31 8.16
C TYR A 86 -3.91 -12.81 8.14
N ARG A 87 -2.91 -13.65 7.84
CA ARG A 87 -2.95 -15.10 8.06
C ARG A 87 -2.50 -15.40 9.49
N GLN A 88 -3.30 -16.14 10.25
CA GLN A 88 -3.05 -16.43 11.67
C GLN A 88 -2.60 -17.89 11.85
N PHE A 89 -1.58 -18.11 12.70
CA PHE A 89 -1.02 -19.44 12.94
C PHE A 89 -0.92 -19.72 14.44
N GLY A 90 -1.34 -20.91 14.87
CA GLY A 90 -1.33 -21.34 16.27
C GLY A 90 -2.67 -21.92 16.73
N ASN A 91 -2.78 -22.22 18.02
CA ASN A 91 -3.95 -22.87 18.62
C ASN A 91 -4.81 -21.92 19.51
N SER A 92 -4.68 -20.60 19.32
CA SER A 92 -5.50 -19.58 19.99
C SER A 92 -6.43 -18.88 18.99
N THR A 93 -7.53 -18.29 19.47
CA THR A 93 -8.51 -17.53 18.67
C THR A 93 -8.00 -16.21 18.07
N GLN A 94 -6.70 -15.92 18.21
CA GLN A 94 -6.02 -14.72 17.67
C GLN A 94 -4.70 -15.08 16.96
N GLY A 95 -4.35 -16.37 16.87
CA GLY A 95 -3.02 -16.84 16.49
C GLY A 95 -1.99 -16.71 17.62
N ALA A 96 -1.02 -17.64 17.58
CA ALA A 96 0.25 -17.51 18.29
C ALA A 96 1.14 -16.46 17.59
N TYR A 97 1.06 -16.36 16.26
CA TYR A 97 1.61 -15.27 15.45
C TYR A 97 0.77 -15.06 14.20
N ALA A 98 0.97 -13.93 13.52
CA ALA A 98 0.27 -13.61 12.28
C ALA A 98 1.21 -12.97 11.25
N VAL A 99 0.96 -13.25 9.96
CA VAL A 99 1.71 -12.66 8.85
C VAL A 99 0.75 -12.07 7.82
N ARG A 100 1.17 -10.98 7.16
CA ARG A 100 0.47 -10.42 6.00
C ARG A 100 1.49 -10.06 4.93
N LYS A 101 1.12 -10.25 3.67
CA LYS A 101 1.79 -9.62 2.55
C LYS A 101 0.75 -9.08 1.57
N PHE A 102 0.95 -7.85 1.12
CA PHE A 102 0.09 -7.22 0.12
C PHE A 102 0.88 -6.20 -0.71
N ALA A 103 0.31 -5.82 -1.84
CA ALA A 103 0.86 -4.81 -2.73
C ALA A 103 -0.20 -3.78 -3.13
N ARG A 104 0.27 -2.61 -3.56
CA ARG A 104 -0.54 -1.46 -3.95
C ARG A 104 0.12 -0.76 -5.14
N GLU A 105 -0.64 -0.41 -6.18
CA GLU A 105 -0.07 0.36 -7.29
C GLU A 105 0.19 1.80 -6.86
N THR A 106 1.34 2.34 -7.27
CA THR A 106 1.73 3.73 -7.01
C THR A 106 1.09 4.68 -8.03
N LYS A 107 1.50 5.95 -8.05
CA LYS A 107 1.15 6.88 -9.13
C LYS A 107 1.91 6.63 -10.44
N THR A 108 2.91 5.74 -10.43
CA THR A 108 3.62 5.27 -11.61
C THR A 108 3.02 3.93 -12.03
N PRO A 109 2.44 3.81 -13.24
CA PRO A 109 1.89 2.55 -13.73
C PRO A 109 2.91 1.39 -13.69
N GLY A 110 2.44 0.20 -13.32
CA GLY A 110 3.29 -0.98 -13.21
C GLY A 110 4.27 -0.97 -12.04
N ARG A 111 4.27 0.07 -11.21
CA ARG A 111 5.09 0.15 -9.99
C ARG A 111 4.22 -0.09 -8.77
N TYR A 112 4.63 -1.04 -7.94
CA TYR A 112 3.91 -1.46 -6.76
C TYR A 112 4.74 -1.25 -5.50
N ASP A 113 4.14 -0.60 -4.51
CA ASP A 113 4.57 -0.70 -3.11
C ASP A 113 4.22 -2.12 -2.63
N VAL A 114 5.16 -2.80 -1.97
CA VAL A 114 4.96 -4.13 -1.41
C VAL A 114 5.26 -4.08 0.09
N TYR A 115 4.31 -4.57 0.89
CA TYR A 115 4.37 -4.59 2.34
C TYR A 115 4.33 -6.02 2.86
N LEU A 116 5.22 -6.34 3.81
CA LEU A 116 5.13 -7.54 4.65
C LEU A 116 4.97 -7.10 6.10
N ASN A 117 4.00 -7.67 6.82
CA ASN A 117 3.86 -7.52 8.27
C ASN A 117 4.10 -8.89 8.92
N VAL A 118 4.85 -8.93 10.03
CA VAL A 118 5.04 -10.10 10.89
C VAL A 118 4.79 -9.70 12.33
N ARG A 119 3.81 -10.33 13.00
CA ARG A 119 3.32 -9.99 14.34
C ARG A 119 3.42 -11.18 15.30
N GLY A 120 3.95 -10.94 16.49
CA GLY A 120 3.83 -11.87 17.62
C GLY A 120 2.46 -11.79 18.28
N GLY A 121 1.84 -12.94 18.52
CA GLY A 121 0.56 -13.12 19.20
C GLY A 121 0.74 -13.73 20.58
N THR A 122 -0.17 -14.61 21.01
CA THR A 122 -0.07 -15.28 22.33
C THR A 122 -0.03 -16.80 22.20
N THR A 123 1.03 -17.40 22.75
CA THR A 123 1.15 -18.85 22.96
C THR A 123 0.58 -19.27 24.32
N THR A 124 -0.29 -20.27 24.32
CA THR A 124 -0.78 -20.99 25.51
C THR A 124 0.07 -22.24 25.83
N THR A 125 1.32 -22.25 25.38
CA THR A 125 2.20 -23.44 25.37
C THR A 125 3.64 -23.17 25.81
N THR A 126 3.98 -21.91 26.10
CA THR A 126 5.25 -21.50 26.72
C THR A 126 4.95 -21.09 28.14
N THR A 127 5.39 -21.87 29.13
CA THR A 127 5.18 -21.57 30.55
C THR A 127 5.73 -20.18 30.88
N ILE A 128 4.85 -19.23 31.19
CA ILE A 128 5.22 -17.87 31.56
C ILE A 128 6.13 -17.95 32.80
N GLU A 129 7.29 -17.30 32.75
CA GLU A 129 8.18 -17.23 33.92
C GLU A 129 7.46 -16.50 35.06
N PRO A 130 7.31 -17.11 36.25
CA PRO A 130 6.63 -16.44 37.35
C PRO A 130 7.37 -15.17 37.78
N LEU A 131 6.63 -14.12 38.10
CA LEU A 131 7.17 -12.84 38.54
C LEU A 131 6.57 -12.44 39.90
N ASP A 132 7.43 -12.20 40.88
CA ASP A 132 7.06 -11.65 42.20
C ASP A 132 7.52 -10.19 42.25
N ILE A 133 6.57 -9.25 42.38
CA ILE A 133 6.83 -7.81 42.51
C ILE A 133 6.52 -7.35 43.93
N VAL A 134 7.42 -6.58 44.55
CA VAL A 134 7.15 -5.89 45.83
C VAL A 134 7.37 -4.39 45.70
N PHE A 135 6.31 -3.62 45.97
CA PHE A 135 6.43 -2.18 46.16
C PHE A 135 7.05 -1.87 47.52
N VAL A 136 8.04 -0.97 47.54
CA VAL A 136 8.69 -0.45 48.74
C VAL A 136 8.35 1.03 48.84
N ILE A 137 7.33 1.33 49.64
CA ILE A 137 6.58 2.58 49.62
C ILE A 137 7.02 3.48 50.79
N ASP A 138 7.50 4.66 50.46
CA ASP A 138 7.76 5.71 51.44
C ASP A 138 6.45 6.28 51.97
N VAL A 139 6.28 6.21 53.29
CA VAL A 139 5.12 6.75 54.01
C VAL A 139 5.54 7.75 55.08
N SER A 140 6.65 8.46 54.85
CA SER A 140 7.12 9.60 55.64
C SER A 140 6.22 10.84 55.47
N GLY A 141 6.33 11.80 56.40
CA GLY A 141 5.45 12.97 56.44
C GLY A 141 5.59 13.93 55.26
N SER A 142 6.76 13.99 54.61
CA SER A 142 7.03 14.82 53.43
C SER A 142 6.20 14.42 52.21
N MET A 143 5.66 13.19 52.20
CA MET A 143 4.74 12.69 51.18
C MET A 143 3.30 13.21 51.33
N GLU A 144 2.90 13.64 52.53
CA GLU A 144 1.58 14.24 52.81
C GLU A 144 1.63 15.79 52.82
N GLU A 145 2.80 16.41 52.59
CA GLU A 145 2.93 17.86 52.53
C GLU A 145 2.40 18.45 51.21
N ILE A 146 1.53 19.46 51.31
CA ILE A 146 1.08 20.29 50.19
C ILE A 146 2.08 21.44 49.98
N LYS A 147 2.63 21.61 48.76
CA LYS A 147 3.56 22.70 48.43
C LYS A 147 3.15 23.41 47.13
N PRO A 148 3.46 24.71 46.95
CA PRO A 148 3.26 25.37 45.66
C PRO A 148 3.99 24.61 44.55
N GLY A 149 3.28 24.18 43.51
CA GLY A 149 3.80 23.28 42.48
C GLY A 149 3.41 21.79 42.61
N THR A 150 2.86 21.33 43.75
CA THR A 150 2.24 19.98 43.86
C THR A 150 0.82 19.95 43.30
N GLN A 151 0.54 20.79 42.30
CA GLN A 151 -0.81 21.06 41.81
C GLN A 151 -1.11 20.17 40.61
N LEU A 152 -2.01 19.20 40.78
CA LEU A 152 -2.61 18.51 39.65
C LEU A 152 -3.66 19.42 39.00
N GLN A 153 -3.53 19.65 37.69
CA GLN A 153 -4.72 19.90 36.89
C GLN A 153 -5.57 18.63 36.89
N HIS A 154 -6.86 18.75 37.20
CA HIS A 154 -7.80 17.64 37.12
C HIS A 154 -7.96 17.19 35.67
N ILE A 155 -7.29 16.09 35.30
CA ILE A 155 -7.62 15.33 34.08
C ILE A 155 -8.93 14.59 34.33
N ASN A 156 -10.05 15.32 34.32
CA ASN A 156 -11.38 14.93 33.83
C ASN A 156 -12.50 15.86 34.36
N SER A 157 -12.65 17.03 33.74
CA SER A 157 -13.99 17.54 33.36
C SER A 157 -14.19 17.35 31.86
N ALA A 158 -13.90 16.14 31.38
CA ALA A 158 -13.90 15.78 29.97
C ALA A 158 -15.31 15.32 29.53
N TYR A 159 -15.99 16.14 28.73
CA TYR A 159 -17.27 15.78 28.12
C TYR A 159 -17.02 14.90 26.89
N ARG A 160 -17.60 13.69 26.90
CA ARG A 160 -17.59 12.80 25.73
C ARG A 160 -18.79 13.09 24.84
N GLY A 161 -18.55 13.55 23.62
CA GLY A 161 -19.58 13.73 22.60
C GLY A 161 -20.11 12.39 22.08
N GLN A 162 -21.26 12.39 21.40
CA GLN A 162 -21.90 11.16 20.91
C GLN A 162 -21.04 10.39 19.88
N ASN A 163 -20.17 11.09 19.15
CA ASN A 163 -19.22 10.51 18.20
C ASN A 163 -18.00 9.84 18.89
N GLY A 164 -17.79 10.09 20.17
CA GLY A 164 -16.64 9.61 20.95
C GLY A 164 -15.59 10.66 21.30
N ASP A 165 -15.65 11.84 20.68
CA ASP A 165 -14.72 12.96 20.89
C ASP A 165 -14.74 13.47 22.34
N TYR A 166 -13.58 13.86 22.86
CA TYR A 166 -13.44 14.46 24.19
C TYR A 166 -13.29 16.00 24.11
N TRP A 167 -14.00 16.69 24.98
CA TRP A 167 -13.97 18.14 25.16
C TRP A 167 -13.56 18.47 26.59
N TRP A 168 -12.50 19.25 26.77
CA TRP A 168 -11.95 19.66 28.06
C TRP A 168 -12.28 21.12 28.34
N ARG A 169 -12.41 21.53 29.60
CA ARG A 169 -12.67 22.95 29.92
C ARG A 169 -11.40 23.80 29.69
N ASP A 170 -11.55 24.92 28.99
CA ASP A 170 -10.48 25.88 28.69
C ASP A 170 -10.44 26.96 29.77
N ALA A 171 -9.49 26.85 30.70
CA ALA A 171 -9.42 27.69 31.89
C ALA A 171 -9.03 29.16 31.62
N ASP A 172 -8.44 29.45 30.46
CA ASP A 172 -7.98 30.81 30.10
C ASP A 172 -9.13 31.69 29.52
N ASP A 173 -10.23 31.08 29.07
CA ASP A 173 -11.43 31.75 28.53
C ASP A 173 -12.70 31.51 29.38
N ASP A 174 -12.55 30.98 30.60
CA ASP A 174 -13.65 30.71 31.53
C ASP A 174 -14.16 31.99 32.23
N ASP A 175 -15.48 32.14 32.40
CA ASP A 175 -16.16 33.33 32.98
C ASP A 175 -16.24 34.58 32.07
N VAL A 176 -16.09 34.42 30.75
CA VAL A 176 -16.30 35.51 29.77
C VAL A 176 -17.74 36.04 29.84
N MET A 177 -17.88 37.32 30.19
CA MET A 177 -19.16 38.03 30.30
C MET A 177 -19.62 38.54 28.92
N TYR A 178 -20.61 37.87 28.32
CA TYR A 178 -21.20 38.25 27.04
C TYR A 178 -22.60 38.86 27.19
N ARG A 179 -23.26 39.20 26.08
CA ARG A 179 -24.69 39.50 26.05
C ARG A 179 -25.41 38.51 25.15
N ASP A 180 -26.42 37.84 25.70
CA ASP A 180 -27.20 36.82 24.99
C ASP A 180 -28.08 37.43 23.88
N SER A 181 -28.83 36.57 23.19
CA SER A 181 -29.79 37.00 22.16
C SER A 181 -30.90 37.94 22.68
N ASN A 182 -31.15 37.94 23.99
CA ASN A 182 -32.09 38.83 24.68
C ASN A 182 -31.41 40.09 25.28
N ASN A 183 -30.14 40.34 24.96
CA ASN A 183 -29.32 41.47 25.43
C ASN A 183 -29.04 41.49 26.95
N GLN A 184 -29.29 40.37 27.67
CA GLN A 184 -28.93 40.18 29.07
C GLN A 184 -27.46 39.77 29.22
N ARG A 185 -26.82 40.10 30.35
CA ARG A 185 -25.45 39.66 30.64
C ARG A 185 -25.46 38.20 31.11
N VAL A 186 -24.76 37.35 30.39
CA VAL A 186 -24.53 35.94 30.73
C VAL A 186 -23.05 35.72 30.98
N SER A 187 -22.71 34.90 31.97
CA SER A 187 -21.36 34.36 32.09
C SER A 187 -21.26 33.06 31.29
N MET A 188 -20.15 32.87 30.59
CA MET A 188 -19.90 31.71 29.75
C MET A 188 -18.67 30.94 30.24
N GLU A 189 -18.75 29.61 30.16
CA GLU A 189 -17.60 28.71 30.33
C GLU A 189 -17.09 28.26 28.96
N ALA A 190 -15.80 27.93 28.88
CA ALA A 190 -15.14 27.58 27.63
C ALA A 190 -14.73 26.11 27.60
N PHE A 191 -14.86 25.46 26.43
CA PHE A 191 -14.45 24.09 26.17
C PHE A 191 -13.64 24.00 24.88
N ILE A 192 -12.60 23.17 24.89
CA ILE A 192 -11.68 22.94 23.78
C ILE A 192 -11.51 21.43 23.52
N ASN A 193 -11.32 21.06 22.26
CA ASN A 193 -11.10 19.68 21.80
C ASN A 193 -9.69 19.51 21.18
N ALA A 194 -9.37 18.31 20.68
CA ALA A 194 -8.03 17.97 20.17
C ALA A 194 -7.57 18.85 19.00
N ASP A 195 -8.48 19.22 18.11
CA ASP A 195 -8.31 20.14 16.98
C ASP A 195 -8.30 21.63 17.37
N LYS A 196 -8.40 21.94 18.67
CA LYS A 196 -8.39 23.29 19.26
C LYS A 196 -9.57 24.17 18.85
N THR A 197 -10.68 23.56 18.45
CA THR A 197 -11.97 24.23 18.29
C THR A 197 -12.51 24.61 19.67
N VAL A 198 -12.82 25.90 19.87
CA VAL A 198 -13.37 26.41 21.15
C VAL A 198 -14.88 26.66 21.07
N LEU A 199 -15.59 25.97 21.95
CA LEU A 199 -17.03 26.02 22.18
C LEU A 199 -17.31 26.62 23.55
N MET A 200 -18.20 27.59 23.64
CA MET A 200 -18.61 28.21 24.89
C MET A 200 -20.00 27.72 25.31
N ARG A 201 -20.27 27.57 26.60
CA ARG A 201 -21.60 27.24 27.18
C ARG A 201 -22.04 28.35 28.14
N ASN A 202 -23.34 28.64 28.23
CA ASN A 202 -23.88 29.58 29.21
C ASN A 202 -23.91 28.93 30.61
N LYS A 203 -23.28 29.56 31.62
CA LYS A 203 -23.22 29.04 33.00
C LYS A 203 -24.57 29.11 33.76
N ALA A 204 -25.56 29.81 33.22
CA ALA A 204 -26.91 29.93 33.81
C ALA A 204 -27.94 29.01 33.13
N ASP A 205 -27.75 28.69 31.84
CA ASP A 205 -28.52 27.68 31.11
C ASP A 205 -27.55 26.78 30.32
N HIS A 206 -27.24 25.61 30.88
CA HIS A 206 -26.29 24.65 30.30
C HIS A 206 -26.77 24.04 28.96
N ASN A 207 -27.95 24.43 28.44
CA ASN A 207 -28.44 24.06 27.12
C ASN A 207 -28.07 25.07 26.02
N GLU A 208 -27.61 26.28 26.37
CA GLU A 208 -27.22 27.32 25.40
C GLU A 208 -25.71 27.30 25.14
N PHE A 209 -25.34 27.15 23.86
CA PHE A 209 -23.96 27.02 23.38
C PHE A 209 -23.62 28.06 22.31
N PHE A 210 -22.34 28.43 22.22
CA PHE A 210 -21.83 29.42 21.26
C PHE A 210 -20.48 28.99 20.67
N THR A 211 -20.28 29.20 19.36
CA THR A 211 -18.95 29.14 18.73
C THR A 211 -18.25 30.49 18.81
N ARG A 212 -16.93 30.48 19.04
CA ARG A 212 -16.07 31.67 19.07
C ARG A 212 -15.47 31.94 17.68
N LYS A 213 -15.64 33.15 17.13
CA LYS A 213 -14.96 33.61 15.91
C LYS A 213 -14.19 34.90 16.14
N LYS A 214 -12.94 34.95 15.66
CA LYS A 214 -12.07 36.12 15.76
C LYS A 214 -12.46 37.19 14.74
N VAL A 215 -12.49 38.45 15.18
CA VAL A 215 -12.78 39.63 14.37
C VAL A 215 -11.71 40.70 14.59
N PHE A 216 -11.74 41.79 13.80
CA PHE A 216 -10.71 42.84 13.82
C PHE A 216 -10.53 43.53 15.19
N LEU A 217 -11.56 43.51 16.05
CA LEU A 217 -11.55 44.09 17.41
C LEU A 217 -11.97 43.08 18.49
N GLY A 218 -11.49 41.83 18.40
CA GLY A 218 -11.66 40.81 19.45
C GLY A 218 -12.34 39.54 18.96
N TYR A 219 -13.34 39.07 19.69
CA TYR A 219 -14.10 37.86 19.38
C TYR A 219 -15.61 38.16 19.35
N HIS A 220 -16.30 37.54 18.39
CA HIS A 220 -17.77 37.48 18.33
C HIS A 220 -18.22 36.04 18.62
N TYR A 221 -19.33 35.90 19.33
CA TYR A 221 -19.89 34.62 19.74
C TYR A 221 -21.21 34.37 18.99
N TYR A 222 -21.35 33.17 18.43
CA TYR A 222 -22.49 32.80 17.58
C TYR A 222 -23.15 31.55 18.15
N SER A 223 -24.44 31.63 18.48
CA SER A 223 -25.20 30.49 19.03
C SER A 223 -25.11 29.25 18.13
N THR A 224 -25.00 28.07 18.74
CA THR A 224 -24.87 26.77 18.07
C THR A 224 -25.65 25.69 18.83
N ALA A 225 -25.90 24.56 18.17
CA ALA A 225 -26.46 23.39 18.83
C ALA A 225 -25.45 22.74 19.78
N ASN A 226 -25.95 22.08 20.84
CA ASN A 226 -25.18 21.23 21.74
C ASN A 226 -24.57 20.06 20.94
N PRO A 227 -23.24 19.80 20.99
CA PRO A 227 -22.58 18.69 20.30
C PRO A 227 -22.83 17.30 20.92
N GLY A 228 -23.71 17.20 21.92
CA GLY A 228 -24.10 15.95 22.58
C GLY A 228 -23.50 15.76 23.98
N PHE A 229 -23.25 16.84 24.72
CA PHE A 229 -22.82 16.76 26.12
C PHE A 229 -23.86 16.02 26.98
N VAL A 230 -23.40 14.96 27.65
CA VAL A 230 -24.15 14.23 28.69
C VAL A 230 -23.87 14.85 30.06
N ALA A 231 -24.73 14.61 31.05
CA ALA A 231 -24.89 15.43 32.26
C ALA A 231 -23.62 15.70 33.10
N ASP A 232 -23.59 16.91 33.67
CA ASP A 232 -22.51 17.51 34.45
C ASP A 232 -22.46 17.01 35.92
N THR A 233 -21.26 16.89 36.48
CA THR A 233 -21.01 16.67 37.93
C THR A 233 -19.81 17.49 38.44
N SER A 234 -19.68 18.75 37.98
CA SER A 234 -18.61 19.68 38.38
C SER A 234 -18.62 20.05 39.87
N GLY A 235 -17.44 20.29 40.48
CA GLY A 235 -17.42 20.96 41.79
C GLY A 235 -16.15 21.06 42.65
N TYR A 236 -14.93 20.67 42.25
CA TYR A 236 -13.75 20.85 43.13
C TYR A 236 -12.40 21.00 42.41
N TRP A 237 -11.51 21.81 42.99
CA TRP A 237 -10.05 21.78 42.76
C TRP A 237 -9.42 21.12 43.99
N ASP A 238 -8.71 20.00 43.84
CA ASP A 238 -8.10 19.30 44.98
C ASP A 238 -6.59 19.53 45.05
N TRP A 239 -6.06 19.68 46.26
CA TRP A 239 -4.64 19.94 46.53
C TRP A 239 -3.90 18.62 46.76
N GLN A 240 -3.81 17.79 45.72
CA GLN A 240 -3.31 16.42 45.91
C GLN A 240 -1.85 16.37 46.41
N THR A 241 -1.67 15.71 47.56
CA THR A 241 -0.37 15.35 48.12
C THR A 241 0.35 14.33 47.25
N LYS A 242 1.67 14.16 47.45
CA LYS A 242 2.43 13.07 46.80
C LYS A 242 1.81 11.71 47.13
N ALA A 243 1.34 11.55 48.36
CA ALA A 243 0.67 10.36 48.85
C ALA A 243 -0.71 10.13 48.21
N GLN A 244 -1.52 11.16 47.95
CA GLN A 244 -2.77 11.02 47.18
C GLN A 244 -2.51 10.51 45.76
N ALA A 245 -1.55 11.08 45.04
CA ALA A 245 -1.17 10.60 43.71
C ALA A 245 -0.53 9.20 43.73
N MET A 246 0.25 8.86 44.77
CA MET A 246 0.75 7.49 45.00
C MET A 246 -0.40 6.49 45.14
N ARG A 247 -1.41 6.81 45.97
CA ARG A 247 -2.60 5.97 46.19
C ARG A 247 -3.34 5.71 44.86
N VAL A 248 -3.54 6.75 44.04
CA VAL A 248 -4.13 6.63 42.69
C VAL A 248 -3.26 5.77 41.77
N GLY A 249 -1.97 6.05 41.67
CA GLY A 249 -1.07 5.35 40.75
C GLY A 249 -0.92 3.86 41.06
N LEU A 250 -0.93 3.47 42.34
CA LEU A 250 -0.92 2.06 42.76
C LEU A 250 -2.25 1.36 42.43
N HIS A 251 -3.38 2.05 42.58
CA HIS A 251 -4.70 1.54 42.20
C HIS A 251 -4.82 1.33 40.69
N GLU A 252 -4.35 2.28 39.87
CA GLU A 252 -4.34 2.18 38.42
C GLU A 252 -3.36 1.12 37.91
N PHE A 253 -2.17 0.98 38.52
CA PHE A 253 -1.22 -0.11 38.24
C PHE A 253 -1.90 -1.47 38.44
N MET A 254 -2.54 -1.68 39.60
CA MET A 254 -3.25 -2.93 39.88
C MET A 254 -4.48 -3.12 38.99
N THR A 255 -5.16 -2.04 38.59
CA THR A 255 -6.32 -2.09 37.68
C THR A 255 -5.92 -2.48 36.26
N GLN A 256 -4.82 -1.94 35.73
CA GLN A 256 -4.24 -2.38 34.45
C GLN A 256 -3.90 -3.87 34.50
N LEU A 257 -3.22 -4.34 35.56
CA LEU A 257 -2.90 -5.76 35.71
C LEU A 257 -4.14 -6.65 35.93
N ASN A 258 -5.24 -6.09 36.45
CA ASN A 258 -6.54 -6.79 36.47
C ASN A 258 -7.17 -6.97 35.08
N THR A 259 -6.62 -6.41 34.00
CA THR A 259 -7.05 -6.73 32.62
C THR A 259 -6.42 -8.01 32.06
N LEU A 260 -5.26 -8.44 32.60
CA LEU A 260 -4.49 -9.61 32.16
C LEU A 260 -5.30 -10.91 32.09
N ASN A 261 -4.85 -11.86 31.26
CA ASN A 261 -5.49 -13.18 31.15
C ASN A 261 -5.25 -14.04 32.41
N ALA A 262 -5.98 -15.16 32.53
CA ALA A 262 -5.93 -16.02 33.72
C ALA A 262 -4.56 -16.71 33.97
N GLU A 263 -3.78 -16.96 32.91
CA GLU A 263 -2.46 -17.57 32.99
C GLU A 263 -1.40 -16.53 33.42
N GLN A 264 -1.44 -15.34 32.82
CA GLN A 264 -0.63 -14.18 33.23
C GLN A 264 -0.87 -13.79 34.71
N LYS A 265 -2.14 -13.79 35.16
CA LYS A 265 -2.49 -13.53 36.58
C LYS A 265 -2.03 -14.63 37.55
N ALA A 266 -1.88 -15.86 37.08
CA ALA A 266 -1.27 -16.94 37.87
C ALA A 266 0.27 -16.82 37.89
N ALA A 267 0.87 -16.33 36.80
CA ALA A 267 2.30 -16.05 36.72
C ALA A 267 2.72 -14.84 37.57
N LEU A 268 1.87 -13.82 37.73
CA LEU A 268 2.20 -12.58 38.46
C LEU A 268 1.65 -12.54 39.89
N HIS A 269 2.55 -12.38 40.87
CA HIS A 269 2.21 -11.99 42.24
C HIS A 269 2.69 -10.56 42.54
N VAL A 270 1.89 -9.78 43.25
CA VAL A 270 2.25 -8.43 43.70
C VAL A 270 2.07 -8.33 45.22
N GLY A 271 3.02 -7.72 45.90
CA GLY A 271 3.00 -7.39 47.33
C GLY A 271 3.49 -5.97 47.57
N ALA A 272 3.43 -5.50 48.81
CA ALA A 272 3.86 -4.16 49.18
C ALA A 272 4.34 -4.09 50.64
N VAL A 273 5.33 -3.24 50.92
CA VAL A 273 5.81 -2.87 52.25
C VAL A 273 5.89 -1.34 52.36
N THR A 274 5.60 -0.80 53.54
CA THR A 274 5.72 0.64 53.84
C THR A 274 6.89 0.91 54.77
N PHE A 275 7.59 2.04 54.57
CA PHE A 275 8.66 2.47 55.47
C PHE A 275 8.54 3.95 55.85
N SER A 276 8.91 4.28 57.08
CA SER A 276 8.99 5.65 57.59
C SER A 276 10.03 5.70 58.72
N GLU A 277 9.65 6.07 59.95
CA GLU A 277 10.51 6.16 61.12
C GLU A 277 10.36 4.91 62.00
N PRO A 278 11.44 4.36 62.61
CA PRO A 278 11.39 3.09 63.34
C PRO A 278 10.32 2.98 64.44
N THR A 279 9.92 4.12 65.01
CA THR A 279 8.97 4.24 66.13
C THR A 279 7.54 4.54 65.68
N TYR A 280 7.33 4.89 64.41
CA TYR A 280 6.03 5.32 63.89
C TYR A 280 5.18 4.12 63.45
N ALA A 281 3.88 4.19 63.74
CA ALA A 281 2.92 3.13 63.40
C ALA A 281 2.68 2.96 61.87
N THR A 282 3.27 3.81 61.03
CA THR A 282 3.28 3.74 59.56
C THR A 282 4.41 2.86 59.00
N ASN A 283 5.48 2.64 59.77
CA ASN A 283 6.64 1.86 59.36
C ASN A 283 6.39 0.35 59.44
N GLY A 284 6.91 -0.42 58.47
CA GLY A 284 6.90 -1.88 58.49
C GLY A 284 5.52 -2.53 58.30
N LYS A 285 4.50 -1.81 57.84
CA LYS A 285 3.24 -2.44 57.40
C LYS A 285 3.46 -3.12 56.05
N SER A 286 2.67 -4.15 55.77
CA SER A 286 2.85 -4.94 54.55
C SER A 286 1.58 -5.63 54.07
N VAL A 287 1.49 -5.86 52.76
CA VAL A 287 0.59 -6.79 52.10
C VAL A 287 1.44 -7.86 51.44
N ALA A 288 1.25 -9.12 51.85
CA ALA A 288 2.03 -10.25 51.35
C ALA A 288 1.79 -10.50 49.85
N LEU A 289 2.81 -11.03 49.16
CA LEU A 289 2.76 -11.45 47.76
C LEU A 289 1.54 -12.34 47.47
N GLY A 290 0.63 -11.86 46.63
CA GLY A 290 -0.57 -12.58 46.20
C GLY A 290 -0.83 -12.36 44.71
N ALA A 291 -1.50 -13.33 44.09
CA ALA A 291 -1.87 -13.28 42.67
C ALA A 291 -2.78 -12.08 42.36
N VAL A 292 -2.56 -11.46 41.19
CA VAL A 292 -3.29 -10.24 40.79
C VAL A 292 -4.80 -10.50 40.73
N SER A 293 -5.52 -9.71 41.51
CA SER A 293 -6.98 -9.78 41.66
C SER A 293 -7.52 -8.50 42.30
N ASN A 294 -8.82 -8.24 42.16
CA ASN A 294 -9.52 -7.16 42.84
C ASN A 294 -9.34 -7.22 44.38
N ALA A 295 -9.19 -8.42 44.95
CA ALA A 295 -8.92 -8.61 46.37
C ALA A 295 -7.50 -8.17 46.77
N GLN A 296 -6.50 -8.51 45.96
CA GLN A 296 -5.12 -8.06 46.17
C GLN A 296 -4.97 -6.54 45.94
N THR A 297 -5.75 -6.00 45.00
CA THR A 297 -5.86 -4.55 44.72
C THR A 297 -6.38 -3.84 45.97
N ALA A 298 -7.55 -4.23 46.47
CA ALA A 298 -8.13 -3.68 47.68
C ALA A 298 -7.22 -3.86 48.91
N ALA A 299 -6.41 -4.92 48.99
CA ALA A 299 -5.43 -5.07 50.07
C ALA A 299 -4.33 -4.00 50.00
N ILE A 300 -3.77 -3.74 48.82
CA ILE A 300 -2.77 -2.70 48.59
C ILE A 300 -3.36 -1.30 48.80
N ASP A 301 -4.58 -1.04 48.28
CA ASP A 301 -5.30 0.22 48.51
C ASP A 301 -5.45 0.51 50.02
N ASN A 302 -5.88 -0.49 50.80
CA ASN A 302 -6.03 -0.37 52.26
C ASN A 302 -4.68 -0.22 53.01
N LEU A 303 -3.56 -0.67 52.44
CA LEU A 303 -2.23 -0.47 53.03
C LEU A 303 -1.83 1.02 52.99
N VAL A 304 -2.10 1.70 51.88
CA VAL A 304 -1.75 3.12 51.68
C VAL A 304 -2.85 4.10 52.10
N ASN A 305 -4.02 3.62 52.52
CA ASN A 305 -5.13 4.42 53.04
C ASN A 305 -4.94 4.85 54.52
N MET A 306 -3.74 5.31 54.86
CA MET A 306 -3.36 5.89 56.15
C MET A 306 -2.63 7.21 55.94
N ASP A 307 -2.67 8.12 56.92
CA ASP A 307 -1.93 9.38 56.89
C ASP A 307 -0.41 9.11 56.91
N PHE A 308 0.32 9.58 55.89
CA PHE A 308 1.76 9.35 55.81
C PHE A 308 2.48 10.27 56.82
N SER A 309 3.38 9.70 57.61
CA SER A 309 3.96 10.34 58.80
C SER A 309 5.23 9.67 59.30
N GLY A 310 6.13 10.48 59.88
CA GLY A 310 7.46 10.09 60.34
C GLY A 310 8.58 10.51 59.38
N ALA A 311 9.82 10.28 59.79
CA ALA A 311 11.04 10.35 58.98
C ALA A 311 11.15 9.21 57.92
N THR A 312 12.32 9.09 57.28
CA THR A 312 12.52 8.29 56.05
C THR A 312 13.62 7.23 56.21
N PHE A 313 13.27 5.97 56.53
CA PHE A 313 14.21 4.86 56.72
C PHE A 313 14.23 3.90 55.52
N THR A 314 14.60 4.39 54.32
CA THR A 314 14.59 3.63 53.06
C THR A 314 15.33 2.28 53.13
N GLN A 315 16.36 2.17 53.98
CA GLN A 315 17.08 0.91 54.19
C GLN A 315 16.21 -0.19 54.80
N SER A 316 15.31 0.13 55.75
CA SER A 316 14.37 -0.86 56.31
C SER A 316 13.43 -1.37 55.23
N GLY A 317 12.74 -0.46 54.53
CA GLY A 317 11.77 -0.84 53.49
C GLY A 317 12.36 -1.75 52.41
N MET A 318 13.61 -1.52 52.01
CA MET A 318 14.30 -2.42 51.06
C MET A 318 14.60 -3.80 51.66
N LEU A 319 15.00 -3.90 52.93
CA LEU A 319 15.22 -5.18 53.62
C LEU A 319 13.90 -5.94 53.87
N ASP A 320 12.85 -5.23 54.25
CA ASP A 320 11.49 -5.78 54.42
C ASP A 320 10.94 -6.28 53.06
N GLY A 321 11.21 -5.55 51.97
CA GLY A 321 10.87 -5.94 50.61
C GLY A 321 11.69 -7.14 50.10
N GLU A 322 12.99 -7.18 50.36
CA GLU A 322 13.85 -8.34 50.07
C GLU A 322 13.38 -9.57 50.86
N GLN A 323 13.04 -9.42 52.15
CA GLN A 323 12.51 -10.50 52.97
C GLN A 323 11.19 -11.03 52.40
N MET A 324 10.30 -10.16 51.92
CA MET A 324 9.06 -10.59 51.25
C MET A 324 9.34 -11.35 49.96
N LEU A 325 10.20 -10.83 49.08
CA LEU A 325 10.60 -11.50 47.83
C LEU A 325 11.31 -12.84 48.07
N ASN A 326 12.09 -12.96 49.14
CA ASN A 326 12.75 -14.21 49.53
C ASN A 326 11.81 -15.20 50.23
N GLY A 327 10.71 -14.74 50.82
CA GLY A 327 9.58 -15.57 51.26
C GLY A 327 8.56 -15.90 50.16
N GLY A 328 8.75 -15.37 48.95
CA GLY A 328 7.90 -15.57 47.79
C GLY A 328 8.10 -16.92 47.08
N ARG A 329 7.82 -16.97 45.78
CA ARG A 329 7.88 -18.20 44.97
C ARG A 329 9.34 -18.50 44.58
N PRO A 330 9.93 -19.65 44.97
CA PRO A 330 11.37 -19.92 44.76
C PRO A 330 11.84 -19.98 43.30
N ALA A 331 10.91 -20.14 42.35
CA ALA A 331 11.17 -20.18 40.91
C ALA A 331 10.64 -18.94 40.17
N ALA A 332 10.33 -17.86 40.89
CA ALA A 332 9.94 -16.59 40.31
C ALA A 332 11.14 -15.64 40.16
N ARG A 333 11.16 -14.87 39.07
CA ARG A 333 11.96 -13.64 38.98
C ARG A 333 11.44 -12.64 40.02
N LYS A 334 12.36 -11.86 40.60
CA LYS A 334 12.08 -10.94 41.71
C LYS A 334 12.26 -9.50 41.26
N MET A 335 11.25 -8.67 41.49
CA MET A 335 11.27 -7.25 41.20
C MET A 335 10.90 -6.44 42.45
N MET A 336 11.60 -5.34 42.68
CA MET A 336 11.34 -4.38 43.75
C MET A 336 11.14 -2.99 43.15
N ILE A 337 10.04 -2.31 43.48
CA ILE A 337 9.77 -0.95 43.00
C ILE A 337 9.79 0.00 44.20
N VAL A 338 10.88 0.77 44.33
CA VAL A 338 11.10 1.71 45.44
C VAL A 338 10.55 3.09 45.07
N LEU A 339 9.64 3.63 45.89
CA LEU A 339 8.92 4.88 45.63
C LEU A 339 9.11 5.82 46.82
N SER A 340 9.85 6.94 46.67
CA SER A 340 10.27 7.80 47.79
C SER A 340 10.60 9.24 47.36
N ASP A 341 10.43 10.23 48.25
CA ASP A 341 10.95 11.58 48.03
C ASP A 341 12.40 11.81 48.51
N GLY A 342 13.02 10.76 49.04
CA GLY A 342 14.33 10.34 48.52
C GLY A 342 15.57 10.81 49.27
N VAL A 343 15.42 11.38 50.47
CA VAL A 343 16.54 11.54 51.41
C VAL A 343 16.37 10.54 52.56
N PRO A 344 17.20 9.47 52.66
CA PRO A 344 17.13 8.56 53.80
C PRO A 344 17.64 9.28 55.05
N THR A 345 16.78 9.54 56.03
CA THR A 345 17.14 10.27 57.27
C THR A 345 17.35 9.36 58.48
N TYR A 346 17.15 8.05 58.30
CA TYR A 346 17.56 6.97 59.21
C TYR A 346 18.27 5.82 58.45
N SER A 347 19.16 5.13 59.16
CA SER A 347 19.93 3.96 58.69
C SER A 347 20.28 3.02 59.85
N TYR A 348 20.62 1.76 59.57
CA TYR A 348 21.32 0.89 60.52
C TYR A 348 22.81 1.24 60.60
N HIS A 349 23.39 1.15 61.80
CA HIS A 349 24.80 1.42 62.04
C HIS A 349 25.71 0.53 61.19
N VAL A 350 26.64 1.14 60.47
CA VAL A 350 27.56 0.48 59.55
C VAL A 350 28.72 -0.14 60.32
N THR A 351 28.92 -1.45 60.22
CA THR A 351 30.02 -2.17 60.88
C THR A 351 31.12 -2.62 59.91
N GLY A 352 30.83 -2.64 58.60
CA GLY A 352 31.79 -2.88 57.52
C GLY A 352 31.51 -1.96 56.34
N ALA A 353 32.55 -1.44 55.68
CA ALA A 353 32.42 -0.49 54.57
C ALA A 353 33.55 -0.60 53.54
N GLN A 354 33.22 -0.28 52.28
CA GLN A 354 34.15 -0.26 51.14
C GLN A 354 33.99 1.03 50.31
N MET A 355 35.06 1.46 49.65
CA MET A 355 35.03 2.54 48.66
C MET A 355 34.93 1.93 47.24
N ALA A 356 33.95 2.34 46.46
CA ALA A 356 33.79 1.92 45.05
C ALA A 356 33.28 3.09 44.20
N SER A 357 33.83 3.28 43.00
CA SER A 357 33.44 4.35 42.05
C SER A 357 33.36 5.75 42.69
N GLY A 358 34.26 6.06 43.62
CA GLY A 358 34.31 7.34 44.34
C GLY A 358 33.26 7.52 45.45
N ARG A 359 32.53 6.48 45.85
CA ARG A 359 31.52 6.51 46.91
C ARG A 359 31.71 5.38 47.92
N ILE A 360 31.31 5.64 49.17
CA ILE A 360 31.34 4.64 50.25
C ILE A 360 30.04 3.82 50.21
N PHE A 361 30.19 2.50 50.30
CA PHE A 361 29.09 1.54 50.44
C PHE A 361 29.33 0.73 51.72
N GLY A 362 28.32 0.59 52.57
CA GLY A 362 28.33 -0.38 53.65
C GLY A 362 28.33 -1.81 53.10
N THR A 363 28.93 -2.74 53.84
CA THR A 363 28.92 -4.18 53.56
C THR A 363 28.29 -4.97 54.71
N ASP A 364 28.39 -4.46 55.93
CA ASP A 364 27.93 -5.12 57.15
C ASP A 364 27.24 -4.08 58.04
N PHE A 365 26.16 -4.49 58.71
CA PHE A 365 25.30 -3.61 59.52
C PHE A 365 24.97 -4.21 60.88
N ASN A 366 24.88 -3.37 61.91
CA ASN A 366 24.29 -3.73 63.19
C ASN A 366 22.79 -3.42 63.18
N TYR A 367 21.98 -4.41 62.77
CA TYR A 367 20.51 -4.30 62.70
C TYR A 367 19.79 -4.04 64.05
N ARG A 368 20.53 -3.88 65.16
CA ARG A 368 19.99 -3.48 66.48
C ARG A 368 20.34 -2.04 66.86
N ALA A 369 21.14 -1.33 66.07
CA ALA A 369 21.46 0.08 66.25
C ALA A 369 20.97 0.85 65.03
N VAL A 370 19.98 1.72 65.25
CA VAL A 370 19.45 2.64 64.23
C VAL A 370 19.98 4.04 64.53
N GLU A 371 20.37 4.76 63.48
CA GLU A 371 21.03 6.05 63.52
C GLU A 371 20.40 6.99 62.50
N GLY A 372 20.19 8.25 62.89
CA GLY A 372 19.60 9.27 62.03
C GLY A 372 19.38 10.58 62.78
N LEU A 373 18.93 11.60 62.05
CA LEU A 373 18.50 12.90 62.60
C LEU A 373 17.07 13.26 62.16
N ALA A 374 16.30 12.30 61.62
CA ALA A 374 14.94 12.42 61.11
C ALA A 374 14.71 13.39 59.93
N ASN A 375 15.47 14.49 59.80
CA ASN A 375 15.29 15.56 58.81
C ASN A 375 16.47 15.75 57.82
N THR A 376 17.55 14.99 57.98
CA THR A 376 18.72 14.99 57.09
C THR A 376 19.34 13.60 57.05
N ALA A 377 20.02 13.28 55.95
CA ALA A 377 20.90 12.14 55.86
C ALA A 377 22.21 12.32 56.65
N ALA A 378 22.59 13.55 57.01
CA ALA A 378 23.86 13.86 57.65
C ALA A 378 23.96 13.41 59.12
N PHE A 379 25.17 13.07 59.55
CA PHE A 379 25.52 12.88 60.96
C PHE A 379 26.35 14.06 61.48
N SER A 380 26.16 14.40 62.75
CA SER A 380 26.89 15.48 63.44
C SER A 380 28.40 15.21 63.46
N GLY A 381 29.20 16.04 62.78
CA GLY A 381 30.63 15.77 62.62
C GLY A 381 31.46 16.93 62.08
N ARG A 382 32.74 16.66 61.78
CA ARG A 382 33.61 17.55 61.02
C ARG A 382 33.22 17.62 59.54
N THR A 383 32.64 16.54 59.02
CA THR A 383 32.19 16.46 57.62
C THR A 383 30.98 17.37 57.40
N HIS A 384 30.01 17.34 58.32
CA HIS A 384 28.79 18.14 58.28
C HIS A 384 28.60 18.91 59.61
N PRO A 385 29.31 20.04 59.82
CA PRO A 385 29.29 20.84 61.05
C PRO A 385 27.99 21.67 61.23
N HIS A 386 26.97 21.38 60.45
CA HIS A 386 25.66 22.04 60.47
C HIS A 386 24.50 21.07 60.76
N ALA A 387 24.77 19.76 60.80
CA ALA A 387 23.83 18.70 61.19
C ALA A 387 23.63 18.68 62.73
N HIS A 388 23.00 19.73 63.27
CA HIS A 388 22.98 20.07 64.69
C HIS A 388 21.58 20.46 65.21
N ASN A 389 20.55 19.64 64.97
CA ASN A 389 19.22 19.81 65.58
C ASN A 389 18.49 18.47 65.81
N LEU A 390 18.61 17.91 67.04
CA LEU A 390 17.63 17.08 67.76
C LEU A 390 18.27 16.60 69.10
N PRO A 391 17.51 16.03 70.06
CA PRO A 391 18.08 15.45 71.29
C PRO A 391 18.97 14.22 71.06
N GLU A 392 18.72 13.48 69.99
CA GLU A 392 19.47 12.27 69.61
C GLU A 392 20.63 12.65 68.70
N ARG A 393 21.85 12.19 69.05
CA ARG A 393 23.07 12.53 68.32
C ARG A 393 23.61 11.33 67.54
N ALA A 394 23.14 11.17 66.31
CA ALA A 394 23.94 10.48 65.29
C ALA A 394 25.19 11.33 65.01
N ASN A 395 26.39 10.81 65.31
CA ASN A 395 27.66 11.49 65.06
C ASN A 395 28.44 10.77 63.97
N GLU A 396 29.36 11.44 63.27
CA GLU A 396 30.24 10.76 62.31
C GLU A 396 31.17 9.75 63.02
N TYR A 397 31.44 8.61 62.37
CA TYR A 397 32.35 7.57 62.87
C TYR A 397 33.21 6.99 61.75
N ASN A 398 34.14 6.07 62.08
CA ASN A 398 35.08 5.48 61.12
C ASN A 398 34.91 3.96 61.03
N VAL A 399 34.78 3.45 59.82
CA VAL A 399 34.61 2.02 59.50
C VAL A 399 35.60 1.64 58.41
N ASN A 400 36.43 0.63 58.63
CA ASN A 400 37.51 0.22 57.70
C ASN A 400 38.47 1.36 57.26
N GLY A 401 38.56 2.46 58.01
CA GLY A 401 39.34 3.66 57.65
C GLY A 401 38.59 4.67 56.78
N LEU A 402 37.28 4.50 56.60
CA LEU A 402 36.38 5.40 55.88
C LEU A 402 35.45 6.13 56.86
N THR A 403 35.27 7.43 56.72
CA THR A 403 34.33 8.20 57.53
C THR A 403 32.88 7.92 57.09
N ILE A 404 32.07 7.39 58.00
CA ILE A 404 30.62 7.32 57.85
C ILE A 404 30.04 8.59 58.48
N ALA A 405 29.67 9.54 57.62
CA ALA A 405 29.13 10.85 58.01
C ALA A 405 27.67 11.06 57.57
N SER A 406 27.03 10.03 57.02
CA SER A 406 25.61 10.07 56.65
C SER A 406 25.01 8.66 56.60
N THR A 407 23.69 8.58 56.47
CA THR A 407 22.90 7.36 56.22
C THR A 407 23.21 6.69 54.87
N TRP A 408 23.59 7.48 53.86
CA TRP A 408 23.72 7.04 52.47
C TRP A 408 24.59 5.79 52.24
N PRO A 409 25.77 5.61 52.88
CA PRO A 409 26.55 4.38 52.73
C PRO A 409 25.77 3.12 53.12
N ALA A 410 24.89 3.19 54.12
CA ALA A 410 24.08 2.06 54.55
C ALA A 410 22.96 1.75 53.55
N THR A 411 22.22 2.77 53.11
CA THR A 411 21.18 2.65 52.08
C THR A 411 21.74 2.12 50.76
N LEU A 412 22.85 2.70 50.27
CA LEU A 412 23.47 2.29 49.01
C LEU A 412 24.17 0.92 49.11
N GLY A 413 24.77 0.60 50.25
CA GLY A 413 25.33 -0.72 50.50
C GLY A 413 24.27 -1.82 50.47
N THR A 414 23.14 -1.57 51.12
CA THR A 414 21.99 -2.49 51.15
C THR A 414 21.38 -2.68 49.77
N ALA A 415 21.09 -1.58 49.04
CA ALA A 415 20.57 -1.66 47.68
C ALA A 415 21.51 -2.44 46.74
N ARG A 416 22.83 -2.22 46.85
CA ARG A 416 23.84 -2.93 46.05
C ARG A 416 23.89 -4.44 46.33
N THR A 417 23.54 -4.89 47.54
CA THR A 417 23.40 -6.32 47.87
C THR A 417 22.14 -6.90 47.24
N ILE A 418 21.00 -6.21 47.38
CA ILE A 418 19.69 -6.63 46.85
C ILE A 418 19.71 -6.73 45.31
N GLN A 419 20.32 -5.75 44.64
CA GLN A 419 20.59 -5.74 43.18
C GLN A 419 21.32 -6.99 42.66
N GLY A 420 21.96 -7.78 43.53
CA GLY A 420 22.59 -9.04 43.15
C GLY A 420 21.63 -10.17 42.79
N ASN A 421 20.37 -10.12 43.24
CA ASN A 421 19.36 -11.16 43.01
C ASN A 421 17.93 -10.62 42.74
N VAL A 422 17.76 -9.31 42.62
CA VAL A 422 16.45 -8.63 42.44
C VAL A 422 16.60 -7.49 41.42
N ASP A 423 15.63 -7.36 40.51
CA ASP A 423 15.49 -6.17 39.67
C ASP A 423 14.91 -5.02 40.52
N VAL A 424 15.72 -4.02 40.85
CA VAL A 424 15.29 -2.87 41.65
C VAL A 424 15.02 -1.68 40.73
N ARG A 425 13.77 -1.23 40.67
CA ARG A 425 13.35 -0.01 39.96
C ARG A 425 13.07 1.08 41.00
N ALA A 426 13.34 2.35 40.67
CA ALA A 426 13.26 3.42 41.66
C ALA A 426 12.67 4.72 41.09
N LEU A 427 11.62 5.24 41.74
CA LEU A 427 11.07 6.57 41.44
C LEU A 427 11.47 7.56 42.54
N GLY A 428 12.19 8.61 42.16
CA GLY A 428 12.46 9.76 43.02
C GLY A 428 11.35 10.81 42.89
N ILE A 429 10.56 11.02 43.95
CA ILE A 429 9.30 11.78 43.90
C ILE A 429 9.47 13.21 44.42
N GLN A 430 9.66 14.16 43.51
CA GLN A 430 9.90 15.58 43.80
C GLN A 430 11.03 15.73 44.83
N LEU A 431 12.17 15.12 44.50
CA LEU A 431 13.36 15.06 45.34
C LEU A 431 13.75 16.45 45.84
N GLN A 432 14.13 16.54 47.11
CA GLN A 432 14.55 17.80 47.73
C GLN A 432 16.08 17.82 47.93
N PRO A 433 16.73 18.99 47.97
CA PRO A 433 18.11 19.10 48.44
C PRO A 433 18.20 18.75 49.93
N ASP A 434 19.39 18.34 50.39
CA ASP A 434 19.71 18.18 51.81
C ASP A 434 20.85 19.14 52.20
N PRO A 435 20.52 20.37 52.64
CA PRO A 435 21.52 21.37 52.99
C PRO A 435 22.36 21.03 54.23
N MET A 436 21.93 20.07 55.08
CA MET A 436 22.72 19.62 56.23
C MET A 436 23.74 18.54 55.85
N ALA A 437 23.51 17.83 54.74
CA ALA A 437 24.47 16.90 54.12
C ALA A 437 25.32 17.53 52.99
N ASP A 438 25.24 18.86 52.82
CA ASP A 438 25.88 19.63 51.74
C ASP A 438 25.50 19.12 50.32
N MET A 439 24.25 18.68 50.13
CA MET A 439 23.77 18.06 48.90
C MET A 439 22.72 18.90 48.16
N SER A 440 22.93 19.10 46.85
CA SER A 440 21.88 19.60 45.95
C SER A 440 20.81 18.53 45.66
N VAL A 441 19.70 18.93 45.04
CA VAL A 441 18.68 17.98 44.54
C VAL A 441 19.27 17.00 43.53
N ASP A 442 20.24 17.42 42.73
CA ASP A 442 20.89 16.55 41.75
C ASP A 442 21.93 15.62 42.39
N ASP A 443 22.54 15.99 43.52
CA ASP A 443 23.33 15.06 44.34
C ASP A 443 22.44 13.99 44.99
N VAL A 444 21.25 14.38 45.48
CA VAL A 444 20.25 13.45 46.02
C VAL A 444 19.78 12.51 44.92
N ALA A 445 19.37 13.02 43.76
CA ALA A 445 19.00 12.22 42.60
C ALA A 445 20.15 11.31 42.13
N ALA A 446 21.39 11.81 42.10
CA ALA A 446 22.55 11.02 41.69
C ALA A 446 22.94 9.93 42.72
N ARG A 447 22.56 10.05 44.00
CA ARG A 447 22.67 8.96 44.99
C ARG A 447 21.48 8.01 44.90
N PHE A 448 20.24 8.50 44.86
CA PHE A 448 19.04 7.68 44.74
C PHE A 448 19.01 6.83 43.45
N ARG A 449 19.56 7.35 42.34
CA ARG A 449 19.81 6.60 41.09
C ARG A 449 20.66 5.33 41.24
N LEU A 450 21.43 5.20 42.32
CA LEU A 450 22.20 3.98 42.63
C LEU A 450 21.41 2.96 43.47
N VAL A 451 20.18 3.27 43.90
CA VAL A 451 19.26 2.29 44.49
C VAL A 451 18.71 1.35 43.42
N ALA A 452 18.52 1.83 42.19
CA ALA A 452 18.06 1.03 41.06
C ALA A 452 19.12 0.10 40.47
N SER A 453 18.70 -1.05 39.94
CA SER A 453 19.43 -1.94 39.03
C SER A 453 19.74 -1.28 37.68
N THR A 454 20.50 -1.96 36.82
CA THR A 454 20.71 -1.57 35.43
C THR A 454 20.05 -2.53 34.45
N ASP A 455 19.50 -1.98 33.38
CA ASP A 455 19.03 -2.72 32.21
C ASP A 455 20.20 -3.43 31.47
N ALA A 456 19.87 -4.18 30.43
CA ALA A 456 20.85 -4.88 29.58
C ALA A 456 21.83 -3.92 28.85
N ASN A 457 21.51 -2.62 28.76
CA ASN A 457 22.32 -1.59 28.11
C ASN A 457 23.20 -0.79 29.11
N GLY A 458 23.07 -1.03 30.42
CA GLY A 458 23.76 -0.30 31.48
C GLY A 458 23.07 1.00 31.93
N LYS A 459 21.87 1.32 31.44
CA LYS A 459 21.00 2.40 31.96
C LYS A 459 20.46 1.97 33.33
N ARG A 460 20.50 2.87 34.33
CA ARG A 460 19.85 2.63 35.64
C ARG A 460 18.33 2.78 35.51
N GLU A 461 17.57 1.85 36.09
CA GLU A 461 16.10 1.89 36.17
C GLU A 461 15.60 2.84 37.25
N PHE A 462 15.98 4.11 37.08
CA PHE A 462 15.63 5.21 37.94
C PHE A 462 15.09 6.39 37.15
N GLU A 463 13.93 6.88 37.59
CA GLU A 463 13.22 8.03 37.05
C GLU A 463 12.92 9.07 38.13
N ARG A 464 12.60 10.30 37.70
CA ARG A 464 12.20 11.41 38.58
C ARG A 464 10.78 11.82 38.24
N ALA A 465 9.92 11.86 39.25
CA ALA A 465 8.62 12.51 39.16
C ALA A 465 8.76 13.95 39.70
N GLU A 466 8.55 14.98 38.87
CA GLU A 466 8.67 16.39 39.29
C GLU A 466 7.32 17.00 39.69
N SER A 467 6.22 16.29 39.41
CA SER A 467 4.84 16.58 39.77
C SER A 467 4.12 15.32 40.28
N PRO A 468 2.94 15.44 40.92
CA PRO A 468 2.14 14.26 41.26
C PRO A 468 1.59 13.52 40.04
N ALA A 469 1.51 14.16 38.85
CA ALA A 469 1.11 13.50 37.60
C ALA A 469 2.16 12.48 37.13
N ASP A 470 3.44 12.78 37.33
CA ASP A 470 4.53 11.90 36.90
C ASP A 470 4.55 10.61 37.75
N ILE A 471 4.03 10.63 38.98
CA ILE A 471 3.88 9.45 39.83
C ILE A 471 2.88 8.47 39.23
N THR A 472 1.70 8.96 38.83
CA THR A 472 0.65 8.11 38.23
C THR A 472 1.03 7.66 36.83
N ALA A 473 1.69 8.53 36.04
CA ALA A 473 2.22 8.19 34.72
C ALA A 473 3.30 7.10 34.79
N TYR A 474 4.29 7.23 35.69
CA TYR A 474 5.32 6.21 35.89
C TYR A 474 4.71 4.86 36.30
N LEU A 475 3.79 4.85 37.28
CA LEU A 475 3.16 3.61 37.72
C LEU A 475 2.32 2.96 36.61
N LEU A 476 1.55 3.74 35.85
CA LEU A 476 0.80 3.20 34.70
C LEU A 476 1.72 2.66 33.60
N GLU A 477 2.90 3.25 33.37
CA GLU A 477 3.87 2.74 32.40
C GLU A 477 4.56 1.46 32.91
N GLN A 478 4.96 1.40 34.18
CA GLN A 478 5.50 0.17 34.78
C GLN A 478 4.51 -0.99 34.73
N ALA A 479 3.19 -0.74 34.83
CA ALA A 479 2.17 -1.78 34.64
C ALA A 479 2.18 -2.38 33.23
N LYS A 480 2.36 -1.55 32.18
CA LYS A 480 2.47 -2.00 30.78
C LYS A 480 3.77 -2.74 30.51
N LEU A 481 4.88 -2.30 31.11
CA LEU A 481 6.17 -2.99 31.01
C LEU A 481 6.11 -4.37 31.68
N VAL A 482 5.50 -4.47 32.86
CA VAL A 482 5.23 -5.76 33.53
C VAL A 482 4.31 -6.67 32.68
N GLU A 483 3.30 -6.11 32.02
CA GLU A 483 2.44 -6.85 31.09
C GLU A 483 3.22 -7.40 29.88
N GLN A 484 4.13 -6.61 29.29
CA GLN A 484 5.03 -7.04 28.21
C GLN A 484 6.01 -8.12 28.68
N GLU A 485 6.65 -7.93 29.84
CA GLU A 485 7.58 -8.87 30.49
C GLU A 485 6.93 -10.23 30.88
N LEU A 486 5.60 -10.32 30.87
CA LEU A 486 4.83 -11.56 31.08
C LEU A 486 4.34 -12.20 29.77
N THR A 487 4.87 -11.77 28.63
CA THR A 487 4.61 -12.38 27.32
C THR A 487 5.90 -12.94 26.75
N ALA A 488 5.89 -14.21 26.36
CA ALA A 488 7.04 -14.85 25.75
C ALA A 488 7.15 -14.48 24.26
N ASP A 489 8.37 -14.34 23.75
CA ASP A 489 8.62 -14.25 22.31
C ASP A 489 8.12 -15.52 21.62
N VAL A 490 7.20 -15.35 20.67
CA VAL A 490 6.64 -16.47 19.89
C VAL A 490 7.44 -16.69 18.60
N ILE A 491 8.10 -15.63 18.12
CA ILE A 491 9.04 -15.66 17.00
C ILE A 491 10.42 -15.38 17.59
N VAL A 492 11.39 -16.27 17.35
CA VAL A 492 12.72 -16.25 17.99
C VAL A 492 13.80 -16.55 16.94
N ASP A 493 14.73 -15.60 16.74
CA ASP A 493 15.66 -15.53 15.59
C ASP A 493 14.96 -15.77 14.24
N GLY A 494 13.71 -15.32 14.12
CA GLY A 494 12.84 -15.56 12.98
C GLY A 494 13.39 -14.99 11.68
N GLN A 495 13.10 -15.67 10.58
CA GLN A 495 13.67 -15.40 9.27
C GLN A 495 12.58 -15.30 8.20
N VAL A 496 12.66 -14.30 7.32
CA VAL A 496 11.78 -14.18 6.14
C VAL A 496 12.61 -14.38 4.89
N HIS A 497 12.14 -15.23 3.97
CA HIS A 497 12.71 -15.38 2.64
C HIS A 497 11.65 -15.05 1.58
N ASP A 498 11.98 -14.14 0.68
CA ASP A 498 11.01 -13.54 -0.23
C ASP A 498 11.61 -13.29 -1.64
N PRO A 499 11.72 -14.34 -2.46
CA PRO A 499 12.32 -14.26 -3.79
C PRO A 499 11.44 -13.43 -4.74
N LEU A 500 12.06 -12.66 -5.64
CA LEU A 500 11.36 -11.80 -6.61
C LEU A 500 10.68 -12.62 -7.73
N GLY A 501 9.54 -12.15 -8.23
CA GLY A 501 8.81 -12.77 -9.34
C GLY A 501 9.49 -12.47 -10.67
N THR A 502 9.54 -13.45 -11.59
CA THR A 502 10.35 -13.36 -12.82
C THR A 502 9.92 -12.27 -13.81
N GLN A 503 8.71 -11.72 -13.68
CA GLN A 503 8.21 -10.61 -14.49
C GLN A 503 8.47 -9.23 -13.84
N PHE A 504 9.18 -9.18 -12.71
CA PHE A 504 9.38 -7.96 -11.92
C PHE A 504 10.86 -7.70 -11.68
N LYS A 505 11.21 -6.42 -11.60
CA LYS A 505 12.53 -5.94 -11.15
C LYS A 505 12.37 -5.09 -9.89
N MET A 506 13.38 -5.11 -9.02
CA MET A 506 13.46 -4.18 -7.89
C MET A 506 13.59 -2.74 -8.38
N VAL A 507 12.95 -1.81 -7.68
CA VAL A 507 13.10 -0.35 -7.92
C VAL A 507 14.35 0.20 -7.22
N SER A 508 14.74 -0.40 -6.10
CA SER A 508 15.90 0.00 -5.26
C SER A 508 16.46 -1.22 -4.52
N ASP A 509 17.60 -1.03 -3.86
CA ASP A 509 18.20 -1.96 -2.88
C ASP A 509 17.86 -1.61 -1.42
N GLN A 510 16.96 -0.63 -1.21
CA GLN A 510 16.51 -0.17 0.09
C GLN A 510 15.16 -0.80 0.45
N CYS A 511 15.05 -1.29 1.69
CA CYS A 511 13.80 -1.77 2.29
C CYS A 511 13.57 -1.00 3.59
N ASP A 512 12.46 -0.28 3.69
CA ASP A 512 12.09 0.45 4.90
C ASP A 512 11.55 -0.50 5.96
N VAL A 513 11.96 -0.29 7.21
CA VAL A 513 11.58 -1.08 8.38
C VAL A 513 10.72 -0.22 9.31
N THR A 514 9.65 -0.77 9.87
CA THR A 514 8.88 -0.13 10.94
C THR A 514 8.59 -1.13 12.04
N THR A 515 9.03 -0.85 13.26
CA THR A 515 8.84 -1.66 14.45
C THR A 515 7.72 -1.10 15.33
N TYR A 516 6.92 -1.98 15.93
CA TYR A 516 5.79 -1.62 16.81
C TYR A 516 5.83 -2.43 18.12
N GLY A 517 5.35 -1.83 19.21
CA GLY A 517 5.21 -2.50 20.51
C GLY A 517 6.53 -2.79 21.26
N GLY A 518 7.62 -2.09 20.92
CA GLY A 518 8.96 -2.35 21.49
C GLY A 518 9.79 -3.41 20.73
N ALA A 519 9.27 -3.93 19.61
CA ALA A 519 10.00 -4.80 18.71
C ALA A 519 11.37 -4.21 18.32
N GLN A 520 12.38 -5.06 18.18
CA GLN A 520 13.71 -4.66 17.73
C GLN A 520 13.84 -4.76 16.21
N ASP A 521 14.65 -3.91 15.60
CA ASP A 521 14.86 -3.92 14.15
C ASP A 521 15.61 -5.19 13.71
N PRO A 522 15.05 -6.00 12.78
CA PRO A 522 15.73 -7.19 12.28
C PRO A 522 16.78 -6.84 11.22
N ARG A 523 17.62 -7.82 10.87
CA ARG A 523 18.67 -7.67 9.85
C ARG A 523 18.10 -7.93 8.46
N VAL A 524 18.03 -6.89 7.64
CA VAL A 524 17.43 -6.91 6.30
C VAL A 524 18.50 -6.95 5.20
N GLN A 525 18.25 -7.71 4.14
CA GLN A 525 19.00 -7.72 2.89
C GLN A 525 18.01 -7.70 1.72
N LEU A 526 18.02 -6.64 0.91
CA LEU A 526 17.25 -6.54 -0.34
C LEU A 526 18.22 -6.56 -1.53
N GLY A 527 17.85 -7.20 -2.62
CA GLY A 527 18.62 -7.19 -3.86
C GLY A 527 17.83 -7.73 -5.05
N ALA A 528 18.47 -7.80 -6.21
CA ALA A 528 17.80 -8.16 -7.48
C ALA A 528 17.10 -9.55 -7.47
N ALA A 529 17.47 -10.45 -6.57
CA ALA A 529 16.86 -11.78 -6.43
C ALA A 529 15.66 -11.82 -5.46
N GLY A 530 15.43 -10.78 -4.65
CA GLY A 530 14.42 -10.80 -3.58
C GLY A 530 14.86 -10.09 -2.30
N LEU A 531 14.03 -10.27 -1.27
CA LEU A 531 14.24 -9.82 0.10
C LEU A 531 14.58 -11.02 1.00
N THR A 532 15.45 -10.83 1.98
CA THR A 532 15.72 -11.79 3.05
C THR A 532 15.96 -11.04 4.35
N VAL A 533 15.34 -11.52 5.44
CA VAL A 533 15.38 -10.90 6.78
C VAL A 533 15.69 -11.96 7.82
N THR A 534 16.48 -11.61 8.85
CA THR A 534 16.93 -12.52 9.93
C THR A 534 16.95 -11.80 11.29
N GLY A 535 16.90 -12.54 12.39
CA GLY A 535 16.93 -11.95 13.74
C GLY A 535 15.63 -11.29 14.17
N ILE A 536 14.48 -11.69 13.61
CA ILE A 536 13.16 -11.23 14.06
C ILE A 536 12.88 -11.88 15.43
N ASN A 537 12.65 -11.08 16.46
CA ASN A 537 12.23 -11.55 17.78
C ASN A 537 10.98 -10.76 18.19
N LEU A 538 9.86 -11.47 18.46
CA LEU A 538 8.55 -10.83 18.66
C LEU A 538 7.68 -11.57 19.69
N GLY A 539 7.38 -10.88 20.78
CA GLY A 539 6.35 -11.21 21.78
C GLY A 539 4.96 -10.68 21.41
N ALA A 540 4.03 -10.72 22.37
CA ALA A 540 2.62 -10.41 22.08
C ALA A 540 2.40 -8.93 21.72
N GLY A 541 1.74 -8.68 20.59
CA GLY A 541 1.42 -7.34 20.09
C GLY A 541 2.57 -6.62 19.39
N GLN A 542 3.80 -7.13 19.53
CA GLN A 542 4.97 -6.68 18.78
C GLN A 542 4.84 -7.04 17.30
N GLU A 543 5.35 -6.16 16.43
CA GLU A 543 5.29 -6.35 14.98
C GLU A 543 6.43 -5.65 14.26
N VAL A 544 6.88 -6.26 13.16
CA VAL A 544 7.70 -5.61 12.13
C VAL A 544 6.88 -5.46 10.86
N ARG A 545 6.89 -4.27 10.27
CA ARG A 545 6.52 -4.03 8.87
C ARG A 545 7.79 -3.81 8.05
N LEU A 546 7.82 -4.40 6.86
CA LEU A 546 8.85 -4.27 5.84
C LEU A 546 8.21 -3.68 4.58
N HIS A 547 8.84 -2.70 3.94
CA HIS A 547 8.35 -2.06 2.71
C HIS A 547 9.45 -1.96 1.66
N TYR A 548 9.14 -2.35 0.42
CA TYR A 548 9.99 -2.16 -0.75
C TYR A 548 9.14 -1.93 -2.01
N GLN A 549 9.78 -1.57 -3.14
CA GLN A 549 9.09 -1.33 -4.41
C GLN A 549 9.56 -2.26 -5.54
N VAL A 550 8.61 -2.73 -6.35
CA VAL A 550 8.84 -3.50 -7.57
C VAL A 550 8.23 -2.82 -8.80
N GLN A 551 8.80 -3.07 -9.97
CA GLN A 551 8.30 -2.61 -11.26
C GLN A 551 8.03 -3.83 -12.15
N LEU A 552 6.80 -3.95 -12.65
CA LEU A 552 6.41 -4.93 -13.67
C LEU A 552 7.16 -4.64 -14.96
N GLN A 553 7.72 -5.69 -15.56
CA GLN A 553 8.41 -5.62 -16.85
C GLN A 553 7.42 -5.97 -17.97
N THR A 554 7.06 -4.98 -18.78
CA THR A 554 6.09 -5.10 -19.87
C THR A 554 6.75 -5.31 -21.24
N GLN A 555 8.08 -5.16 -21.31
CA GLN A 555 8.84 -5.22 -22.57
C GLN A 555 9.61 -6.54 -22.75
N THR A 556 9.33 -7.59 -21.96
CA THR A 556 9.91 -8.93 -22.21
C THR A 556 9.24 -9.59 -23.42
N PRO A 557 9.95 -10.46 -24.19
CA PRO A 557 9.39 -11.08 -25.41
C PRO A 557 8.19 -12.00 -25.18
N ASP A 558 8.00 -12.47 -23.95
CA ASP A 558 6.93 -13.38 -23.50
C ASP A 558 5.83 -12.67 -22.67
N PHE A 559 5.89 -11.34 -22.58
CA PHE A 559 4.90 -10.55 -21.84
C PHE A 559 3.49 -10.68 -22.43
N LYS A 560 2.48 -10.60 -21.56
CA LYS A 560 1.06 -10.68 -21.91
C LYS A 560 0.27 -9.59 -21.19
N THR A 561 -0.52 -8.85 -21.95
CA THR A 561 -1.48 -7.88 -21.44
C THR A 561 -2.65 -8.58 -20.74
N ASN A 562 -3.26 -7.89 -19.77
CA ASN A 562 -4.36 -8.38 -18.93
C ASN A 562 -4.07 -9.67 -18.13
N TYR A 563 -2.82 -10.12 -18.09
CA TYR A 563 -2.37 -11.38 -17.48
C TYR A 563 -1.71 -11.15 -16.12
N TRP A 564 -2.14 -11.91 -15.11
CA TRP A 564 -1.65 -11.85 -13.74
C TRP A 564 -0.29 -12.55 -13.59
N TYR A 565 0.70 -11.79 -13.16
CA TYR A 565 2.02 -12.26 -12.75
C TYR A 565 2.18 -12.09 -11.24
N GLN A 566 2.68 -13.12 -10.55
CA GLN A 566 2.99 -13.03 -9.13
C GLN A 566 4.19 -12.11 -8.89
N LEU A 567 4.09 -11.17 -7.94
CA LEU A 567 5.15 -10.20 -7.65
C LEU A 567 6.42 -10.86 -7.09
N ASN A 568 6.25 -12.05 -6.50
CA ASN A 568 7.29 -12.82 -5.83
C ASN A 568 7.12 -14.32 -6.13
N GLY A 569 8.16 -15.10 -5.84
CA GLY A 569 8.02 -16.55 -5.67
C GLY A 569 7.41 -16.90 -4.31
N PRO A 570 7.57 -18.14 -3.83
CA PRO A 570 7.07 -18.55 -2.52
C PRO A 570 7.71 -17.76 -1.36
N THR A 571 6.98 -16.78 -0.83
CA THR A 571 7.40 -15.98 0.32
C THR A 571 7.11 -16.71 1.64
N THR A 572 8.10 -16.85 2.51
CA THR A 572 7.99 -17.63 3.77
C THR A 572 8.49 -16.88 5.01
N LEU A 573 7.91 -17.21 6.17
CA LEU A 573 8.44 -16.90 7.50
C LEU A 573 8.82 -18.22 8.18
N THR A 574 10.08 -18.36 8.60
CA THR A 574 10.51 -19.35 9.58
C THR A 574 10.44 -18.69 10.97
N PRO A 575 9.43 -18.98 11.81
CA PRO A 575 9.23 -18.28 13.08
C PRO A 575 10.29 -18.62 14.14
N VAL A 576 10.90 -19.80 14.08
CA VAL A 576 12.02 -20.20 14.94
C VAL A 576 13.23 -20.45 14.05
N GLY A 577 14.23 -19.56 14.08
CA GLY A 577 15.35 -19.58 13.12
C GLY A 577 16.18 -20.88 13.09
N ALA A 578 16.12 -21.67 14.17
CA ALA A 578 16.79 -22.97 14.29
C ALA A 578 15.94 -24.17 13.82
N ASP A 579 14.65 -23.98 13.51
CA ASP A 579 13.70 -25.05 13.16
C ASP A 579 12.96 -24.72 11.84
N PRO A 580 13.51 -25.14 10.67
CA PRO A 580 12.92 -24.84 9.37
C PRO A 580 11.59 -25.56 9.12
N ASP A 581 11.26 -26.62 9.86
CA ASP A 581 9.99 -27.35 9.70
C ASP A 581 8.80 -26.51 10.22
N THR A 582 9.06 -25.43 10.96
CA THR A 582 8.05 -24.46 11.40
C THR A 582 7.61 -23.45 10.32
N SER A 583 8.21 -23.46 9.13
CA SER A 583 8.05 -22.42 8.11
C SER A 583 6.61 -22.26 7.58
N VAL A 584 6.06 -21.04 7.67
CA VAL A 584 4.74 -20.66 7.13
C VAL A 584 4.86 -19.84 5.85
N ASN A 585 3.81 -19.86 5.03
CA ASN A 585 3.76 -19.11 3.77
C ASN A 585 2.95 -17.81 3.91
N PHE A 586 3.46 -16.72 3.35
CA PHE A 586 2.69 -15.49 3.12
C PHE A 586 1.79 -15.66 1.88
N GLY A 587 0.70 -14.88 1.80
CA GLY A 587 -0.07 -14.72 0.58
C GLY A 587 0.66 -13.83 -0.43
N VAL A 588 0.95 -14.36 -1.63
CA VAL A 588 1.73 -13.64 -2.65
C VAL A 588 0.81 -12.83 -3.56
N PRO A 589 0.94 -11.50 -3.64
CA PRO A 589 0.17 -10.66 -4.55
C PRO A 589 0.46 -10.96 -6.02
N SER A 590 -0.42 -10.48 -6.89
CA SER A 590 -0.21 -10.54 -8.35
C SER A 590 -0.62 -9.23 -9.01
N ALA A 591 0.02 -8.89 -10.13
CA ALA A 591 -0.29 -7.69 -10.90
C ALA A 591 -0.25 -7.93 -12.41
N ARG A 592 -0.85 -7.01 -13.16
CA ARG A 592 -1.01 -7.06 -14.62
C ARG A 592 -0.96 -5.64 -15.22
N ALA A 593 -0.40 -5.51 -16.43
CA ALA A 593 -0.61 -4.31 -17.24
C ALA A 593 -1.85 -4.50 -18.12
N PRO A 594 -2.72 -3.47 -18.29
CA PRO A 594 -3.77 -3.51 -19.28
C PRO A 594 -3.18 -3.52 -20.70
N ALA A 595 -3.97 -4.02 -21.65
CA ALA A 595 -3.71 -3.79 -23.06
C ALA A 595 -3.86 -2.30 -23.41
N ARG A 596 -3.19 -1.91 -24.48
CA ARG A 596 -3.46 -0.68 -25.21
C ARG A 596 -4.10 -1.04 -26.53
N GLU A 597 -5.12 -0.28 -26.88
CA GLU A 597 -5.81 -0.30 -28.15
C GLU A 597 -4.96 0.34 -29.26
N LEU A 598 -5.24 -0.04 -30.50
CA LEU A 598 -4.93 0.71 -31.71
C LEU A 598 -6.12 0.54 -32.65
N GLU A 599 -6.81 1.63 -32.94
CA GLU A 599 -7.91 1.71 -33.89
C GLU A 599 -7.35 2.04 -35.30
N ILE A 600 -7.93 1.44 -36.35
CA ILE A 600 -7.51 1.67 -37.74
C ILE A 600 -8.72 1.96 -38.64
N ASP A 601 -8.95 3.25 -38.89
CA ASP A 601 -10.00 3.78 -39.75
C ASP A 601 -9.60 3.66 -41.23
N LYS A 602 -10.24 2.75 -41.97
CA LYS A 602 -9.89 2.45 -43.36
C LYS A 602 -10.84 3.08 -44.36
N HIS A 603 -10.42 4.20 -44.95
CA HIS A 603 -11.16 4.82 -46.06
C HIS A 603 -10.72 4.30 -47.43
N TRP A 604 -11.67 4.20 -48.37
CA TRP A 604 -11.46 3.76 -49.75
C TRP A 604 -11.88 4.80 -50.79
N GLN A 605 -10.92 5.35 -51.53
CA GLN A 605 -11.18 6.29 -52.62
C GLN A 605 -11.01 5.60 -53.98
N VAL A 606 -12.01 4.83 -54.40
CA VAL A 606 -11.92 3.91 -55.54
C VAL A 606 -12.91 4.25 -56.69
N PRO A 607 -12.67 3.78 -57.93
CA PRO A 607 -13.66 3.86 -59.01
C PRO A 607 -14.93 3.05 -58.70
N GLN A 608 -16.06 3.47 -59.25
CA GLN A 608 -17.34 2.80 -59.07
C GLN A 608 -17.29 1.32 -59.52
N ASN A 609 -17.68 0.40 -58.63
CA ASN A 609 -17.59 -1.07 -58.78
C ASN A 609 -16.14 -1.61 -58.84
N ALA A 610 -15.17 -0.97 -58.20
CA ALA A 610 -13.87 -1.58 -57.96
C ALA A 610 -14.00 -2.73 -56.93
N GLU A 611 -13.32 -3.86 -57.19
CA GLU A 611 -13.19 -4.94 -56.21
C GLU A 611 -12.17 -4.54 -55.14
N LEU A 612 -12.58 -4.51 -53.87
CA LEU A 612 -11.68 -4.33 -52.72
C LEU A 612 -10.94 -5.65 -52.40
N PRO A 613 -9.74 -5.59 -51.79
CA PRO A 613 -9.03 -6.80 -51.37
C PRO A 613 -9.79 -7.54 -50.25
N ALA A 614 -9.48 -8.82 -50.04
CA ALA A 614 -10.08 -9.60 -48.95
C ALA A 614 -9.43 -9.32 -47.57
N SER A 615 -8.17 -8.88 -47.57
CA SER A 615 -7.43 -8.51 -46.35
C SER A 615 -6.26 -7.57 -46.68
N LEU A 616 -5.79 -6.86 -45.64
CA LEU A 616 -4.70 -5.89 -45.66
C LEU A 616 -3.80 -6.13 -44.45
N LEU A 617 -2.48 -6.05 -44.65
CA LEU A 617 -1.49 -6.24 -43.59
C LEU A 617 -0.82 -4.89 -43.25
N PHE A 618 -0.96 -4.46 -42.00
CA PHE A 618 -0.37 -3.23 -41.48
C PHE A 618 0.88 -3.55 -40.67
N THR A 619 1.85 -2.63 -40.70
CA THR A 619 3.03 -2.65 -39.83
C THR A 619 2.89 -1.56 -38.78
N VAL A 620 2.98 -1.94 -37.52
CA VAL A 620 2.73 -1.09 -36.35
C VAL A 620 4.02 -0.97 -35.54
N GLN A 621 4.29 0.23 -35.03
CA GLN A 621 5.35 0.45 -34.04
C GLN A 621 4.76 1.05 -32.76
N ARG A 622 5.57 1.08 -31.70
CA ARG A 622 5.22 1.72 -30.42
C ARG A 622 6.19 2.84 -30.08
N ARG A 623 5.74 3.81 -29.28
CA ARG A 623 6.53 4.98 -28.90
C ARG A 623 6.17 5.49 -27.51
N THR A 624 7.17 5.99 -26.78
CA THR A 624 6.95 6.89 -25.64
C THR A 624 6.92 8.33 -26.14
N LYS A 625 6.57 9.29 -25.27
CA LYS A 625 6.61 10.72 -25.61
C LYS A 625 8.01 11.22 -26.04
N ALA A 626 9.08 10.49 -25.71
CA ALA A 626 10.45 10.86 -26.03
C ALA A 626 11.00 10.21 -27.31
N SER A 627 10.57 8.98 -27.64
CA SER A 627 11.16 8.18 -28.73
C SER A 627 10.25 7.05 -29.22
N VAL A 628 10.37 6.72 -30.50
CA VAL A 628 9.91 5.44 -31.06
C VAL A 628 10.80 4.31 -30.54
N ASP A 629 10.20 3.15 -30.24
CA ASP A 629 10.90 1.89 -29.99
C ASP A 629 11.18 1.21 -31.34
N PRO A 630 12.46 1.10 -31.77
CA PRO A 630 12.80 0.51 -33.06
C PRO A 630 12.80 -1.03 -33.03
N ASP A 631 12.89 -1.64 -31.84
CA ASP A 631 13.06 -3.09 -31.67
C ASP A 631 11.70 -3.80 -31.56
N TRP A 632 10.64 -3.08 -31.19
CA TRP A 632 9.25 -3.56 -31.27
C TRP A 632 8.61 -3.21 -32.62
N VAL A 633 8.37 -4.23 -33.44
CA VAL A 633 7.66 -4.11 -34.74
C VAL A 633 6.55 -5.14 -34.78
N GLY A 634 5.31 -4.67 -34.69
CA GLY A 634 4.10 -5.48 -34.77
C GLY A 634 3.47 -5.48 -36.16
N GLN A 635 2.60 -6.45 -36.40
CA GLN A 635 1.72 -6.54 -37.56
C GLN A 635 0.28 -6.79 -37.11
N VAL A 636 -0.67 -6.16 -37.79
CA VAL A 636 -2.11 -6.39 -37.61
C VAL A 636 -2.78 -6.54 -38.97
N THR A 637 -3.88 -7.28 -39.04
CA THR A 637 -4.55 -7.62 -40.30
C THR A 637 -6.01 -7.20 -40.27
N LEU A 638 -6.38 -6.31 -41.18
CA LEU A 638 -7.77 -5.89 -41.41
C LEU A 638 -8.35 -6.71 -42.56
N THR A 639 -9.64 -7.01 -42.51
CA THR A 639 -10.32 -7.89 -43.47
C THR A 639 -11.61 -7.26 -43.99
N ASN A 640 -12.17 -7.83 -45.05
CA ASN A 640 -13.50 -7.44 -45.54
C ASN A 640 -14.67 -7.90 -44.64
N GLN A 641 -14.41 -8.42 -43.44
CA GLN A 641 -15.42 -8.65 -42.39
C GLN A 641 -15.52 -7.46 -41.43
N ASP A 642 -14.51 -6.58 -41.42
CA ASP A 642 -14.40 -5.40 -40.57
C ASP A 642 -15.01 -4.15 -41.25
N ALA A 643 -15.88 -4.36 -42.24
CA ALA A 643 -16.43 -3.34 -43.12
C ALA A 643 -17.81 -2.84 -42.63
N GLU A 644 -17.88 -1.57 -42.24
CA GLU A 644 -19.11 -0.91 -41.76
C GLU A 644 -19.90 -0.24 -42.89
N ASP A 645 -19.24 0.23 -43.96
CA ASP A 645 -19.89 0.69 -45.21
C ASP A 645 -19.05 0.34 -46.47
N ASP A 646 -19.59 0.57 -47.67
CA ASP A 646 -18.99 0.27 -48.98
C ASP A 646 -17.58 0.90 -49.16
N ASP A 647 -17.26 2.00 -48.46
CA ASP A 647 -15.97 2.69 -48.52
C ASP A 647 -15.27 2.93 -47.15
N TYR A 648 -15.74 2.28 -46.07
CA TYR A 648 -15.20 2.43 -44.71
C TYR A 648 -15.16 1.13 -43.91
N TRP A 649 -13.97 0.76 -43.38
CA TRP A 649 -13.75 -0.39 -42.49
C TRP A 649 -13.06 0.08 -41.18
N GLU A 650 -13.30 -0.60 -40.06
CA GLU A 650 -12.93 -0.17 -38.69
C GLU A 650 -12.55 -1.39 -37.82
N HIS A 651 -11.50 -1.31 -36.98
CA HIS A 651 -11.16 -2.41 -36.04
C HIS A 651 -10.24 -1.98 -34.87
N GLU A 652 -10.60 -2.39 -33.65
CA GLU A 652 -9.83 -2.20 -32.40
C GLU A 652 -8.77 -3.32 -32.19
N TYR A 653 -7.47 -3.00 -32.20
CA TYR A 653 -6.39 -3.97 -31.95
C TYR A 653 -5.77 -3.88 -30.55
N PHE A 654 -5.96 -4.91 -29.73
CA PHE A 654 -5.37 -5.03 -28.37
C PHE A 654 -4.06 -5.84 -28.31
N ALA A 655 -3.65 -6.42 -29.44
CA ALA A 655 -2.43 -7.21 -29.61
C ALA A 655 -2.02 -7.25 -31.09
N ALA A 656 -0.74 -7.51 -31.35
CA ALA A 656 -0.18 -7.63 -32.70
C ALA A 656 0.51 -9.00 -32.88
N THR A 657 0.98 -9.30 -34.09
CA THR A 657 1.93 -10.39 -34.36
C THR A 657 3.32 -9.87 -34.71
N GLY A 658 4.35 -10.65 -34.43
CA GLY A 658 5.70 -10.43 -34.95
C GLY A 658 5.80 -10.81 -36.43
N THR A 659 6.87 -10.38 -37.09
CA THR A 659 7.15 -10.72 -38.50
C THR A 659 7.46 -12.21 -38.73
N ASP A 660 7.61 -12.98 -37.65
CA ASP A 660 7.73 -14.44 -37.59
C ASP A 660 6.39 -15.15 -37.28
N GLY A 661 5.32 -14.39 -37.01
CA GLY A 661 4.01 -14.90 -36.61
C GLY A 661 3.86 -15.17 -35.10
N ALA A 662 4.83 -14.83 -34.25
CA ALA A 662 4.66 -14.87 -32.80
C ALA A 662 3.63 -13.84 -32.33
N ALA A 663 2.98 -14.06 -31.18
CA ALA A 663 2.11 -13.05 -30.59
C ALA A 663 2.94 -11.96 -29.89
N LEU A 664 2.64 -10.68 -30.15
CA LEU A 664 3.25 -9.52 -29.51
C LEU A 664 2.22 -8.75 -28.69
N ALA A 665 2.47 -8.64 -27.39
CA ALA A 665 1.64 -7.84 -26.49
C ALA A 665 1.81 -6.34 -26.76
N MET A 666 0.69 -5.60 -26.63
CA MET A 666 0.63 -4.14 -26.72
C MET A 666 0.31 -3.57 -25.32
N PRO A 667 1.27 -3.51 -24.37
CA PRO A 667 1.05 -2.91 -23.05
C PRO A 667 0.80 -1.41 -23.12
N ALA A 668 -0.01 -0.90 -22.20
CA ALA A 668 -0.27 0.55 -22.03
C ALA A 668 0.92 1.36 -21.51
N TYR A 669 1.96 0.73 -20.96
CA TYR A 669 3.14 1.40 -20.43
C TYR A 669 4.43 0.59 -20.59
N ASP A 670 5.56 1.29 -20.60
CA ASP A 670 6.91 0.73 -20.72
C ASP A 670 7.42 0.12 -19.40
N ASP A 671 8.64 -0.43 -19.43
CA ASP A 671 9.33 -1.01 -18.26
C ASP A 671 9.62 0.01 -17.13
N ASN A 672 9.21 1.27 -17.26
CA ASN A 672 9.41 2.36 -16.30
C ASN A 672 8.07 3.06 -15.92
N GLY A 673 6.94 2.59 -16.45
CA GLY A 673 5.61 3.19 -16.23
C GLY A 673 5.27 4.40 -17.12
N GLN A 674 6.01 4.66 -18.19
CA GLN A 674 5.67 5.70 -19.18
C GLN A 674 4.58 5.19 -20.14
N LYS A 675 3.52 5.98 -20.40
CA LYS A 675 2.47 5.61 -21.37
C LYS A 675 3.10 5.33 -22.74
N LEU A 676 2.80 4.15 -23.28
CA LEU A 676 3.08 3.78 -24.66
C LEU A 676 1.92 4.23 -25.54
N ARG A 677 2.27 4.63 -26.77
CA ARG A 677 1.34 4.85 -27.89
C ARG A 677 1.70 3.90 -29.02
N TYR A 678 0.71 3.31 -29.68
CA TYR A 678 0.88 2.51 -30.90
C TYR A 678 0.51 3.35 -32.12
N PHE A 679 1.08 3.03 -33.29
CA PHE A 679 0.87 3.82 -34.52
C PHE A 679 1.24 3.00 -35.77
N VAL A 680 0.53 3.23 -36.87
CA VAL A 680 0.74 2.58 -38.16
C VAL A 680 1.91 3.24 -38.90
N THR A 681 2.80 2.43 -39.45
CA THR A 681 4.01 2.87 -40.19
C THR A 681 4.03 2.45 -41.66
N ALA A 682 3.29 1.40 -42.04
CA ALA A 682 3.12 0.97 -43.43
C ALA A 682 1.88 0.07 -43.60
N GLU A 683 1.32 0.06 -44.81
CA GLU A 683 0.27 -0.88 -45.26
C GLU A 683 0.74 -1.64 -46.51
N GLN A 684 0.43 -2.93 -46.60
CA GLN A 684 0.67 -3.74 -47.80
C GLN A 684 -0.53 -3.72 -48.74
N ALA A 685 -0.72 -2.61 -49.49
CA ALA A 685 -1.81 -2.44 -50.46
C ALA A 685 -1.33 -2.31 -51.93
N PRO A 686 -1.00 -3.43 -52.62
CA PRO A 686 -0.57 -3.39 -54.01
C PRO A 686 -1.62 -2.77 -54.96
N GLY A 687 -1.24 -1.71 -55.66
CA GLY A 687 -2.09 -1.04 -56.67
C GLY A 687 -2.86 0.19 -56.17
N TYR A 688 -2.72 0.54 -54.89
CA TYR A 688 -3.27 1.76 -54.30
C TYR A 688 -2.16 2.79 -54.04
N ALA A 689 -2.52 4.06 -53.95
CA ALA A 689 -1.76 5.01 -53.15
C ALA A 689 -2.31 4.94 -51.71
N VAL A 690 -1.41 4.78 -50.74
CA VAL A 690 -1.74 4.76 -49.31
C VAL A 690 -1.37 6.11 -48.73
N ASP A 691 -2.30 6.73 -48.01
CA ASP A 691 -2.04 7.86 -47.12
C ASP A 691 -2.34 7.40 -45.69
N ILE A 692 -1.40 7.60 -44.76
CA ILE A 692 -1.51 7.19 -43.36
C ILE A 692 -1.41 8.45 -42.52
N ASP A 693 -2.54 8.91 -41.98
CA ASP A 693 -2.49 9.80 -40.82
C ASP A 693 -2.53 8.95 -39.54
N ASN A 694 -1.89 9.45 -38.50
CA ASN A 694 -2.04 8.91 -37.15
C ASN A 694 -2.41 10.12 -36.30
N ASP A 695 -3.72 10.39 -36.14
CA ASP A 695 -4.24 11.61 -35.50
C ASP A 695 -4.01 11.57 -33.99
N ILE A 696 -2.74 11.79 -33.63
CA ILE A 696 -2.23 11.64 -32.28
C ILE A 696 -1.81 13.03 -31.80
N ASP A 697 -2.80 13.86 -31.43
CA ASP A 697 -2.57 14.75 -30.30
C ASP A 697 -2.37 13.91 -29.04
N TRP A 698 -1.08 13.67 -28.80
CA TRP A 698 -0.51 13.06 -27.61
C TRP A 698 -1.13 13.50 -26.28
N LEU A 699 -1.67 14.73 -26.21
CA LEU A 699 -2.18 15.37 -25.00
C LEU A 699 -3.71 15.27 -24.84
N THR A 700 -4.48 14.96 -25.88
CA THR A 700 -5.96 15.06 -25.82
C THR A 700 -6.73 13.82 -26.29
N SER A 701 -6.23 13.01 -27.24
CA SER A 701 -6.89 11.74 -27.56
C SER A 701 -6.65 10.71 -26.45
N GLU A 702 -7.73 10.13 -25.90
CA GLU A 702 -7.60 9.09 -24.88
C GLU A 702 -7.04 7.79 -25.46
N ASP A 703 -7.26 7.53 -26.75
CA ASP A 703 -7.02 6.29 -27.50
C ASP A 703 -5.99 6.45 -28.64
N ASP A 704 -5.60 5.37 -29.31
CA ASP A 704 -4.54 5.39 -30.34
C ASP A 704 -5.18 5.10 -31.71
N GLU A 705 -5.31 6.12 -32.55
CA GLU A 705 -6.10 6.09 -33.79
C GLU A 705 -5.18 6.26 -35.02
N ALA A 706 -5.50 5.57 -36.12
CA ALA A 706 -4.78 5.67 -37.38
C ALA A 706 -5.71 5.63 -38.61
N ALA A 707 -6.10 6.81 -39.09
CA ALA A 707 -6.85 6.97 -40.34
C ALA A 707 -5.98 6.69 -41.58
N VAL A 708 -6.27 5.60 -42.28
CA VAL A 708 -5.53 5.15 -43.47
C VAL A 708 -6.41 5.16 -44.72
N THR A 709 -6.12 6.05 -45.66
CA THR A 709 -6.86 6.20 -46.93
C THR A 709 -6.16 5.44 -48.07
N ASN A 710 -6.91 4.57 -48.75
CA ASN A 710 -6.46 3.90 -49.98
C ASN A 710 -7.11 4.50 -51.23
N THR A 711 -6.34 5.25 -52.02
CA THR A 711 -6.83 5.84 -53.27
C THR A 711 -6.41 5.00 -54.48
N GLN A 712 -7.39 4.58 -55.29
CA GLN A 712 -7.15 3.88 -56.56
C GLN A 712 -7.40 4.81 -57.74
N TYR A 713 -6.37 5.08 -58.53
CA TYR A 713 -6.45 5.93 -59.72
C TYR A 713 -6.74 5.10 -60.97
N ALA A 714 -7.58 5.63 -61.86
CA ALA A 714 -7.97 4.99 -63.12
C ALA A 714 -7.65 5.88 -64.32
N VAL A 715 -7.35 5.23 -65.45
CA VAL A 715 -7.17 5.87 -66.75
C VAL A 715 -8.09 5.23 -67.77
N THR A 716 -8.94 6.03 -68.39
CA THR A 716 -9.94 5.61 -69.38
C THR A 716 -9.82 6.40 -70.69
N VAL A 717 -10.42 5.91 -71.76
CA VAL A 717 -10.43 6.58 -73.08
C VAL A 717 -11.85 6.76 -73.58
N ARG A 718 -12.15 7.93 -74.15
CA ARG A 718 -13.40 8.21 -74.88
C ARG A 718 -13.10 8.64 -76.31
N LYS A 719 -13.58 7.84 -77.27
CA LYS A 719 -13.36 8.03 -78.70
C LYS A 719 -14.59 8.70 -79.33
N TYR A 720 -14.40 9.72 -80.14
CA TYR A 720 -15.47 10.45 -80.83
C TYR A 720 -15.11 10.69 -82.29
N ALA A 721 -16.11 10.93 -83.14
CA ALA A 721 -15.87 11.49 -84.47
C ALA A 721 -15.70 13.02 -84.37
N THR A 722 -14.74 13.59 -85.10
CA THR A 722 -14.45 15.04 -85.09
C THR A 722 -15.70 15.88 -85.37
N GLY A 723 -16.10 16.68 -84.38
CA GLY A 723 -17.29 17.55 -84.44
C GLY A 723 -18.59 16.93 -83.90
N HIS A 724 -18.59 15.66 -83.47
CA HIS A 724 -19.75 14.95 -82.93
C HIS A 724 -19.60 14.66 -81.42
N ARG A 725 -20.68 14.16 -80.80
CA ARG A 725 -20.73 13.74 -79.38
C ARG A 725 -21.02 12.26 -79.18
N GLU A 726 -21.15 11.51 -80.27
CA GLU A 726 -21.41 10.06 -80.26
C GLU A 726 -20.10 9.30 -80.07
N LEU A 727 -20.11 8.32 -79.15
CA LEU A 727 -18.94 7.49 -78.86
C LEU A 727 -18.70 6.49 -79.99
N LEU A 728 -17.46 6.45 -80.49
CA LEU A 728 -17.01 5.43 -81.43
C LEU A 728 -16.56 4.17 -80.67
N SER A 729 -16.94 3.00 -81.20
CA SER A 729 -16.60 1.69 -80.63
C SER A 729 -15.62 0.92 -81.52
N GLY A 730 -14.92 -0.07 -80.94
CA GLY A 730 -13.94 -0.90 -81.65
C GLY A 730 -12.50 -0.38 -81.61
N ALA A 731 -12.26 0.84 -81.14
CA ALA A 731 -10.89 1.34 -80.90
C ALA A 731 -10.17 0.52 -79.81
N GLN A 732 -8.84 0.40 -79.92
CA GLN A 732 -7.97 -0.22 -78.93
C GLN A 732 -6.75 0.66 -78.67
N PHE A 733 -6.35 0.73 -77.39
CA PHE A 733 -5.24 1.55 -76.92
C PHE A 733 -4.29 0.72 -76.06
N THR A 734 -2.99 1.01 -76.16
CA THR A 734 -1.99 0.51 -75.21
C THR A 734 -1.60 1.63 -74.26
N LEU A 735 -1.78 1.41 -72.96
CA LEU A 735 -1.21 2.20 -71.88
C LEU A 735 0.14 1.60 -71.48
N ARG A 736 1.13 2.43 -71.12
CA ARG A 736 2.46 2.00 -70.66
C ARG A 736 2.95 2.86 -69.50
N HIS A 737 3.53 2.22 -68.48
CA HIS A 737 4.34 2.90 -67.46
C HIS A 737 5.74 3.19 -68.01
N LEU A 738 6.27 4.36 -67.69
CA LEU A 738 7.58 4.86 -68.14
C LEU A 738 8.46 5.21 -66.94
N ASP A 739 9.69 4.73 -66.93
CA ASP A 739 10.67 5.19 -65.94
C ASP A 739 11.11 6.62 -66.26
N ASN A 740 11.28 6.95 -67.55
CA ASN A 740 11.54 8.29 -68.08
C ASN A 740 10.77 8.59 -69.39
N TRP A 741 10.62 9.89 -69.70
CA TRP A 741 9.89 10.40 -70.86
C TRP A 741 10.48 10.07 -72.24
N GLN A 742 11.47 9.17 -72.31
CA GLN A 742 12.16 8.74 -73.53
C GLN A 742 12.07 7.21 -73.72
N ASP A 743 11.58 6.48 -72.72
CA ASP A 743 11.57 5.02 -72.71
C ASP A 743 10.36 4.43 -73.44
N THR A 744 10.49 3.20 -73.94
CA THR A 744 9.39 2.50 -74.62
C THR A 744 8.33 1.94 -73.67
N GLY A 745 8.63 1.84 -72.37
CA GLY A 745 7.69 1.52 -71.29
C GLY A 745 7.16 0.09 -71.21
N THR A 746 6.74 -0.30 -70.02
CA THR A 746 6.08 -1.59 -69.75
C THR A 746 4.57 -1.45 -69.93
N PRO A 747 3.89 -2.33 -70.69
CA PRO A 747 2.44 -2.28 -70.85
C PRO A 747 1.68 -2.39 -69.52
N VAL A 748 0.64 -1.57 -69.36
CA VAL A 748 -0.29 -1.59 -68.22
C VAL A 748 -1.71 -1.77 -68.76
N LYS A 749 -2.56 -2.49 -68.04
CA LYS A 749 -3.96 -2.71 -68.42
C LYS A 749 -4.72 -1.39 -68.35
N LEU A 750 -5.29 -0.96 -69.48
CA LEU A 750 -6.16 0.21 -69.54
C LEU A 750 -7.49 -0.07 -68.79
N ASN A 751 -8.09 0.97 -68.20
CA ASN A 751 -9.25 0.85 -67.30
C ASN A 751 -8.98 -0.04 -66.05
N ALA A 752 -7.73 -0.15 -65.61
CA ALA A 752 -7.35 -0.72 -64.32
C ALA A 752 -6.64 0.32 -63.46
N ALA A 753 -6.32 -0.05 -62.22
CA ALA A 753 -5.54 0.77 -61.30
C ALA A 753 -4.20 1.22 -61.91
N VAL A 754 -3.85 2.49 -61.71
CA VAL A 754 -2.52 3.05 -61.99
C VAL A 754 -1.93 3.64 -60.71
N VAL A 755 -0.64 3.43 -60.51
CA VAL A 755 0.12 3.99 -59.38
C VAL A 755 0.80 5.31 -59.78
N PRO A 756 1.20 6.17 -58.83
CA PRO A 756 2.03 7.35 -59.11
C PRO A 756 3.24 7.02 -59.99
N GLY A 757 3.38 7.74 -61.12
CA GLY A 757 4.30 7.36 -62.19
C GLY A 757 4.18 8.23 -63.44
N LYS A 758 5.04 7.99 -64.43
CA LYS A 758 4.97 8.61 -65.76
C LYS A 758 4.36 7.60 -66.73
N TYR A 759 3.54 8.05 -67.66
CA TYR A 759 2.80 7.17 -68.56
C TYR A 759 2.75 7.69 -70.00
N SER A 760 2.62 6.76 -70.94
CA SER A 760 2.15 7.04 -72.30
C SER A 760 0.97 6.16 -72.66
N ILE A 761 0.06 6.69 -73.46
CA ILE A 761 -1.07 5.97 -74.04
C ILE A 761 -1.14 6.25 -75.53
N THR A 762 -1.33 5.20 -76.34
CA THR A 762 -1.25 5.26 -77.81
C THR A 762 -2.30 4.35 -78.44
N GLU A 763 -2.95 4.79 -79.52
CA GLU A 763 -3.89 3.94 -80.25
C GLU A 763 -3.17 2.82 -81.02
N THR A 764 -3.75 1.62 -81.01
CA THR A 764 -3.26 0.46 -81.75
C THR A 764 -4.24 -0.03 -82.81
N VAL A 765 -5.54 0.20 -82.62
CA VAL A 765 -6.62 -0.10 -83.57
C VAL A 765 -7.63 1.05 -83.53
N ALA A 766 -8.03 1.57 -84.68
CA ALA A 766 -9.06 2.62 -84.81
C ALA A 766 -10.48 2.03 -84.95
N PRO A 767 -11.53 2.83 -84.71
CA PRO A 767 -12.90 2.45 -85.04
C PRO A 767 -13.07 2.13 -86.55
N PRO A 768 -13.98 1.22 -86.93
CA PRO A 768 -14.26 0.93 -88.34
C PRO A 768 -14.63 2.19 -89.14
N GLY A 769 -13.89 2.47 -90.21
CA GLY A 769 -14.08 3.66 -91.06
C GLY A 769 -13.19 4.86 -90.72
N TYR A 770 -12.33 4.77 -89.71
CA TYR A 770 -11.42 5.83 -89.27
C TYR A 770 -9.94 5.42 -89.42
N ALA A 771 -9.04 6.39 -89.38
CA ALA A 771 -7.59 6.16 -89.48
C ALA A 771 -6.95 6.06 -88.07
N VAL A 772 -5.93 5.21 -87.92
CA VAL A 772 -5.24 5.02 -86.62
C VAL A 772 -4.27 6.18 -86.34
N ASP A 773 -4.50 6.93 -85.26
CA ASP A 773 -3.53 7.92 -84.78
C ASP A 773 -2.57 7.31 -83.76
N LYS A 774 -1.35 7.02 -84.21
CA LYS A 774 -0.28 6.46 -83.37
C LYS A 774 0.49 7.52 -82.57
N THR A 775 -0.02 8.73 -82.45
CA THR A 775 0.55 9.79 -81.59
C THR A 775 0.47 9.39 -80.11
N PRO A 776 1.60 9.25 -79.40
CA PRO A 776 1.57 8.90 -77.98
C PRO A 776 1.20 10.13 -77.13
N HIS A 777 0.13 10.02 -76.33
CA HIS A 777 -0.24 11.02 -75.35
C HIS A 777 0.45 10.72 -74.01
N TYR A 778 1.07 11.73 -73.40
CA TYR A 778 1.91 11.59 -72.21
C TYR A 778 1.32 12.32 -71.00
N PHE A 779 1.23 11.63 -69.86
CA PHE A 779 0.77 12.17 -68.58
C PHE A 779 1.59 11.61 -67.41
N ARG A 780 1.47 12.26 -66.26
CA ARG A 780 2.07 11.85 -64.98
C ARG A 780 1.00 11.89 -63.89
N LEU A 781 1.02 10.89 -63.02
CA LEU A 781 0.38 10.94 -61.71
C LEU A 781 1.48 11.20 -60.66
N THR A 782 1.33 12.23 -59.82
CA THR A 782 2.30 12.52 -58.75
C THR A 782 2.04 11.65 -57.52
N ALA A 783 3.00 11.61 -56.58
CA ALA A 783 2.80 10.94 -55.30
C ALA A 783 1.65 11.54 -54.48
N ALA A 784 1.41 12.85 -54.59
CA ALA A 784 0.27 13.55 -53.99
C ALA A 784 -1.01 13.51 -54.86
N GLY A 785 -1.21 12.43 -55.61
CA GLY A 785 -2.42 12.19 -56.40
C GLY A 785 -2.70 13.12 -57.58
N GLN A 786 -1.80 14.05 -57.92
CA GLN A 786 -2.08 15.08 -58.92
C GLN A 786 -1.79 14.61 -60.36
N TRP A 787 -2.75 14.84 -61.25
CA TRP A 787 -2.62 14.55 -62.67
C TRP A 787 -1.96 15.72 -63.42
N GLN A 788 -0.89 15.42 -64.15
CA GLN A 788 -0.08 16.41 -64.88
C GLN A 788 0.18 15.99 -66.32
N THR A 789 0.30 16.95 -67.22
CA THR A 789 0.83 16.74 -68.58
C THR A 789 2.34 16.44 -68.53
N ARG A 790 2.91 16.05 -69.68
CA ARG A 790 4.37 15.89 -69.86
C ARG A 790 5.20 17.11 -69.42
N THR A 791 4.64 18.32 -69.46
CA THR A 791 5.29 19.58 -69.06
C THR A 791 5.09 19.93 -67.58
N GLY A 792 4.46 19.06 -66.78
CA GLY A 792 4.17 19.31 -65.36
C GLY A 792 2.95 20.21 -65.12
N THR A 793 2.20 20.57 -66.17
CA THR A 793 0.99 21.39 -66.06
C THR A 793 -0.16 20.55 -65.51
N PRO A 794 -0.91 20.99 -64.50
CA PRO A 794 -2.10 20.28 -64.02
C PRO A 794 -3.12 20.04 -65.13
N ILE A 795 -3.82 18.91 -65.06
CA ILE A 795 -4.91 18.54 -65.98
C ILE A 795 -6.25 19.03 -65.41
N SER A 796 -7.08 19.67 -66.23
CA SER A 796 -8.32 20.31 -65.81
C SER A 796 -9.50 19.35 -65.66
N ASP A 797 -10.40 19.68 -64.73
CA ASP A 797 -11.72 19.04 -64.62
C ASP A 797 -12.61 19.28 -65.84
N GLY A 798 -13.39 18.26 -66.17
CA GLY A 798 -14.43 18.33 -67.20
C GLY A 798 -13.92 18.22 -68.63
N ILE A 799 -14.62 17.42 -69.45
CA ILE A 799 -14.31 17.29 -70.87
C ILE A 799 -14.70 18.58 -71.60
N GLN A 800 -13.69 19.28 -72.11
CA GLN A 800 -13.83 20.58 -72.78
C GLN A 800 -14.57 20.44 -74.12
N GLN A 801 -15.49 21.36 -74.41
CA GLN A 801 -16.26 21.38 -75.66
C GLN A 801 -15.51 22.13 -76.76
N LYS A 802 -15.63 21.68 -78.02
CA LYS A 802 -15.00 22.31 -79.19
C LYS A 802 -15.97 22.28 -80.38
N GLY A 803 -16.67 23.40 -80.59
CA GLY A 803 -17.78 23.47 -81.53
C GLY A 803 -18.90 22.51 -81.13
N ASN A 804 -19.41 21.72 -82.08
CA ASN A 804 -20.46 20.73 -81.80
C ASN A 804 -19.95 19.50 -81.03
N GLY A 805 -18.64 19.21 -81.03
CA GLY A 805 -18.04 18.06 -80.35
C GLY A 805 -17.20 18.42 -79.12
N TYR A 806 -16.24 17.56 -78.78
CA TYR A 806 -15.30 17.74 -77.67
C TYR A 806 -13.88 18.07 -78.16
N ALA A 807 -13.05 18.65 -77.30
CA ALA A 807 -11.62 18.84 -77.57
C ALA A 807 -10.85 17.53 -77.34
N SER A 808 -9.90 17.20 -78.22
CA SER A 808 -8.95 16.10 -77.98
C SER A 808 -7.94 16.52 -76.90
N GLY A 809 -7.63 15.64 -75.95
CA GLY A 809 -6.73 15.92 -74.83
C GLY A 809 -7.08 15.10 -73.59
N PHE A 810 -6.42 15.39 -72.48
CA PHE A 810 -6.76 14.82 -71.18
C PHE A 810 -7.74 15.73 -70.43
N ALA A 811 -8.67 15.13 -69.68
CA ALA A 811 -9.55 15.80 -68.73
C ALA A 811 -9.84 14.88 -67.53
N LEU A 812 -10.14 15.46 -66.37
CA LEU A 812 -10.60 14.69 -65.21
C LEU A 812 -12.12 14.53 -65.24
N THR A 813 -12.60 13.34 -64.85
CA THR A 813 -14.04 13.11 -64.57
C THR A 813 -14.33 12.87 -63.09
N SER A 814 -13.29 12.59 -62.31
CA SER A 814 -13.20 12.69 -60.86
C SER A 814 -11.72 12.92 -60.51
N PRO A 815 -11.36 13.30 -59.28
CA PRO A 815 -9.96 13.38 -58.85
C PRO A 815 -9.19 12.05 -59.08
N THR A 816 -9.89 10.92 -59.04
CA THR A 816 -9.34 9.57 -59.25
C THR A 816 -9.35 9.08 -60.70
N ASN A 817 -10.08 9.70 -61.63
CA ASN A 817 -10.31 9.16 -62.99
C ASN A 817 -9.93 10.14 -64.11
N LEU A 818 -8.78 9.87 -64.72
CA LEU A 818 -8.26 10.55 -65.91
C LEU A 818 -8.90 9.97 -67.18
N VAL A 819 -9.49 10.85 -68.00
CA VAL A 819 -10.00 10.49 -69.33
C VAL A 819 -9.11 11.09 -70.41
N LEU A 820 -8.59 10.25 -71.30
CA LEU A 820 -8.11 10.69 -72.61
C LEU A 820 -9.32 10.78 -73.56
N VAL A 821 -9.51 11.96 -74.15
CA VAL A 821 -10.49 12.19 -75.21
C VAL A 821 -9.75 12.29 -76.54
N VAL A 822 -10.11 11.45 -77.51
CA VAL A 822 -9.49 11.44 -78.85
C VAL A 822 -10.58 11.49 -79.92
N ASN A 823 -10.62 12.56 -80.69
CA ASN A 823 -11.44 12.66 -81.89
C ASN A 823 -10.72 12.05 -83.10
N ASP A 824 -11.41 11.27 -83.93
CA ASP A 824 -10.92 10.85 -85.26
C ASP A 824 -11.52 11.68 -86.40
N GLU A 825 -10.73 11.88 -87.45
CA GLU A 825 -11.25 12.22 -88.77
C GLU A 825 -11.58 10.93 -89.54
N PRO A 826 -12.70 10.89 -90.30
CA PRO A 826 -13.04 9.73 -91.14
C PRO A 826 -11.91 9.40 -92.12
N ALA A 827 -11.70 8.11 -92.39
CA ALA A 827 -10.71 7.70 -93.37
C ALA A 827 -11.02 8.32 -94.76
N PRO A 828 -10.02 8.85 -95.49
CA PRO A 828 -10.26 9.52 -96.76
C PRO A 828 -10.90 8.56 -97.76
N ALA A 829 -12.03 8.98 -98.34
CA ALA A 829 -12.81 8.15 -99.25
C ALA A 829 -11.96 7.65 -100.42
N ALA A 830 -11.96 6.33 -100.64
CA ALA A 830 -11.14 5.71 -101.66
C ALA A 830 -11.57 6.17 -103.06
N VAL A 831 -10.72 6.98 -103.71
CA VAL A 831 -10.96 7.48 -105.06
C VAL A 831 -10.85 6.32 -106.05
N MET A 832 -12.00 5.79 -106.49
CA MET A 832 -12.03 4.77 -107.53
C MET A 832 -11.59 5.38 -108.88
N PRO A 833 -10.65 4.73 -109.60
CA PRO A 833 -10.26 5.16 -110.94
C PRO A 833 -11.40 4.94 -111.94
N HIS A 834 -11.46 5.82 -112.93
CA HIS A 834 -12.62 6.00 -113.81
C HIS A 834 -12.36 5.41 -115.20
N THR A 835 -13.29 4.57 -115.66
CA THR A 835 -13.38 4.10 -117.06
C THR A 835 -14.83 4.19 -117.54
N GLY A 836 -15.04 4.58 -118.81
CA GLY A 836 -16.37 4.90 -119.34
C GLY A 836 -17.24 3.68 -119.69
N GLY A 837 -18.55 3.91 -119.80
CA GLY A 837 -19.54 2.91 -120.27
C GLY A 837 -19.63 2.84 -121.81
N PRO A 838 -20.82 2.70 -122.44
CA PRO A 838 -22.19 2.79 -121.90
C PRO A 838 -23.09 1.54 -122.14
N GLY A 839 -24.25 1.47 -121.47
CA GLY A 839 -25.28 0.45 -121.74
C GLY A 839 -26.49 0.52 -120.79
N ASN A 840 -27.66 0.91 -121.31
CA ASN A 840 -28.97 1.04 -120.64
C ASN A 840 -30.04 0.64 -121.72
N PRO A 841 -31.33 0.32 -121.46
CA PRO A 841 -32.07 0.62 -120.20
C PRO A 841 -33.24 -0.33 -119.78
N TRP A 842 -33.95 0.07 -118.70
CA TRP A 842 -35.32 -0.31 -118.24
C TRP A 842 -35.50 -1.68 -117.51
N TRP A 843 -36.34 -1.84 -116.45
CA TRP A 843 -37.10 -0.91 -115.57
C TRP A 843 -37.47 -1.59 -114.20
N ALA A 844 -37.41 -0.82 -113.09
CA ALA A 844 -38.40 -0.60 -111.99
C ALA A 844 -39.48 -1.66 -111.57
N PRO A 845 -40.11 -1.59 -110.34
CA PRO A 845 -39.69 -0.95 -109.05
C PRO A 845 -40.23 -1.53 -107.68
N LEU A 846 -39.59 -1.11 -106.56
CA LEU A 846 -40.09 -0.66 -105.21
C LEU A 846 -41.09 -1.42 -104.26
N VAL A 847 -41.04 -0.96 -102.97
CA VAL A 847 -41.94 -1.10 -101.77
C VAL A 847 -42.19 -2.53 -101.19
N VAL A 848 -42.53 -2.80 -99.91
CA VAL A 848 -43.02 -2.06 -98.69
C VAL A 848 -42.23 -2.58 -97.45
N PHE A 849 -41.60 -1.79 -96.56
CA PHE A 849 -42.08 -0.90 -95.45
C PHE A 849 -42.62 -1.60 -94.17
N VAL A 850 -42.31 -1.01 -92.99
CA VAL A 850 -42.93 -1.10 -91.63
C VAL A 850 -42.01 -1.61 -90.48
N LEU A 851 -42.18 -1.00 -89.30
CA LEU A 851 -41.36 -1.07 -88.09
C LEU A 851 -42.08 -1.79 -86.92
N GLY A 852 -41.29 -2.33 -85.98
CA GLY A 852 -41.59 -2.31 -84.54
C GLY A 852 -42.33 -3.50 -83.93
N GLY A 853 -41.97 -3.85 -82.68
CA GLY A 853 -42.65 -4.90 -81.89
C GLY A 853 -41.80 -5.41 -80.72
N PHE A 854 -42.14 -5.02 -79.49
CA PHE A 854 -41.40 -5.31 -78.25
C PHE A 854 -41.74 -6.70 -77.66
N ALA A 855 -40.70 -7.47 -77.32
CA ALA A 855 -40.48 -8.18 -76.03
C ALA A 855 -41.47 -9.26 -75.50
N VAL A 856 -41.12 -9.74 -74.28
CA VAL A 856 -41.81 -10.67 -73.34
C VAL A 856 -41.72 -12.18 -73.71
N LEU A 857 -41.00 -13.06 -72.98
CA LEU A 857 -40.96 -13.54 -71.57
C LEU A 857 -42.00 -14.61 -71.17
N VAL A 858 -41.54 -15.55 -70.32
CA VAL A 858 -42.19 -16.65 -69.52
C VAL A 858 -41.32 -17.92 -69.68
N MET A 859 -40.40 -18.23 -68.75
CA MET A 859 -40.60 -18.93 -67.46
C MET A 859 -41.06 -20.40 -67.57
N LEU A 860 -40.23 -21.34 -67.07
CA LEU A 860 -40.63 -22.39 -66.13
C LEU A 860 -39.39 -23.02 -65.44
N GLN A 861 -39.57 -23.66 -64.28
CA GLN A 861 -38.50 -23.93 -63.31
C GLN A 861 -38.32 -25.42 -62.90
N VAL A 862 -37.04 -25.78 -62.71
CA VAL A 862 -36.43 -26.53 -61.56
C VAL A 862 -36.95 -27.92 -61.13
N LYS A 863 -36.00 -28.87 -61.02
CA LYS A 863 -35.72 -29.87 -59.94
C LYS A 863 -34.76 -30.93 -60.51
N HIS A 864 -33.84 -31.63 -59.82
CA HIS A 864 -33.24 -31.69 -58.45
C HIS A 864 -31.90 -32.48 -58.64
N ALA A 865 -30.86 -32.57 -57.81
CA ALA A 865 -30.32 -31.94 -56.57
C ALA A 865 -28.82 -32.46 -56.48
N GLY A 866 -27.94 -32.21 -55.49
CA GLY A 866 -27.95 -31.57 -54.16
C GLY A 866 -26.72 -32.00 -53.33
N ARG A 867 -26.68 -31.63 -52.03
CA ARG A 867 -25.58 -31.73 -51.00
C ARG A 867 -24.88 -30.38 -50.77
N TRP A 868 -24.93 -29.77 -49.58
CA TRP A 868 -24.49 -30.20 -48.21
C TRP A 868 -22.96 -30.36 -48.18
N ARG A 869 -22.18 -29.67 -47.33
CA ARG A 869 -22.42 -28.82 -46.12
C ARG A 869 -21.81 -27.41 -46.32
N GLU A 870 -21.90 -26.45 -45.39
CA GLU A 870 -22.32 -26.47 -43.97
C GLU A 870 -23.28 -25.32 -43.65
#